data_AF-A0AAV6UJR3-F1
#
_entry.id   AF-A0AAV6UJR3-F1
#
_cell.length_a   1.000
_cell.length_b   1.000
_cell.length_c   1.000
_cell.angle_alpha   90.00
_cell.angle_beta   90.00
_cell.angle_gamma   90.00
#
_symmetry.space_group_name_H-M   'P 1'
#
loop_
_entity.id
_entity.type
_entity.pdbx_description
1 polymer ?
#
loop_
_entity_poly.entity_id
_entity_poly.type
_entity_poly.pdbx_seq_one_letter_code
_entity_poly.pdbx_strand_id
1 'polypeptide(L)'
;MNCIPIWTLGIFVVLWSAEQCSGQFFQNHQWSSPLPNRNSIFNKEIHRKPGFKKHHESNIDKYLRKARNVRHYYVAAIEVDWDFAPGGNLLGDRATDLSNRYFEVNPDPKNLRLGKVYKKAIFREFTDATYTVMKAREPWQGILGPTIQGEVGDLAIIHFFNNASMLLSMHPHGARYIKMHEGALYEDNTDEPDKVDDRVPPGGHHSYHWFFIPEDGPTPTDADCLTWMYHSHRNADTDIHAGLLGPLIVCRPGTLDHYDRPKNVDRAFIQVFMIFDENDSLYIDENIDRIAPHLTDQQRENIKRDINFRRSNMMFSVNGLGFGNLRGLDMCLGDKVGWHIVGMGNEVDVHSISYEGQVFTVNGMTTDIISVFPAKFVTSLMIASREGTYPFRCEVGLHGKAGMESFFSITKCPHSRNVQAALTGKIREFFIAAEEVEWDYAPSGLNKFTGVPLVEDPNSAIFFERNDTRIGGTYRKVVYREYKDASFQLKKIRGQDEAHLAMLGPTLRGEVGDLLKVTFLNKATKPYNLHTHGAYYEPDTIPIQPGNTKTYHWAIAEQYGPTPTDPECLTWRYYSSVDVEKDMWDGVSGTLLTCRPGTLNRKGKQKYVDREFALLFSVMDESQSHYLVENILAYTYRPDLVNTTDPMFIESNQMHSINGRVWGNLEGLNVCLGDKVSWHMATFGKAIDIHTPYFHGNTFQVNGKFRDTLEVAPSTHYTVVMHADNPGSWALDCRVNNHFAGGMRAIYHVQDCGGHSGYPPKSLGIYGPKKVREYFIAAIEVEWNYAPINRHIVDGSNLLENEESRVFVANGPDRIGRVYKKAVYREFTDATFSQMKPRGRADQHLDILGPFIRAEVGELIRVVFRNMASRPYNIHPHGVLLEKYEGYEDAVEEDEGPVGPGETHVYEWPVPERAGPGRNGFNCSSWAYYSTVDVVRDTNSGLIGPLITCKPGTLTSKGIRRDMDHEFAVLFTIFDENRSWYIKENTYKYAQRPETVNPLDPGFILSNRMHAVNGRLYGGLEGLVAQRNTLAAWYLIGMGTEVDMHTAHFHGQTFLRRTDSTRRSDVVYLFPGIFETVEMIMDNPGTWFLHCHVDDHMRAGMAATYTVER
;
A
#
# COMPACT_ATOMS: atom_id res chain seq x y z
N MET A 1 31.74 42.48 36.22
CA MET A 1 30.90 43.70 36.25
C MET A 1 29.82 43.55 35.19
N ASN A 2 28.68 44.20 35.36
CA ASN A 2 27.43 43.86 34.67
C ASN A 2 27.31 44.55 33.30
N CYS A 3 26.70 43.88 32.32
CA CYS A 3 25.44 44.31 31.65
C CYS A 3 24.94 43.23 30.66
N ILE A 4 23.68 43.33 30.24
CA ILE A 4 22.90 42.39 29.38
C ILE A 4 21.78 43.20 28.67
N PRO A 5 21.00 42.66 27.71
CA PRO A 5 21.30 41.80 26.54
C PRO A 5 21.47 42.69 25.25
N ILE A 6 20.94 42.53 24.02
CA ILE A 6 20.00 41.62 23.30
C ILE A 6 20.27 41.70 21.74
N TRP A 7 19.48 40.97 20.93
CA TRP A 7 19.21 41.10 19.46
C TRP A 7 20.18 40.51 18.40
N THR A 8 19.95 39.22 18.11
CA THR A 8 19.69 38.58 16.78
C THR A 8 20.71 38.50 15.62
N LEU A 9 20.65 37.31 14.98
CA LEU A 9 20.92 36.97 13.56
C LEU A 9 22.38 36.89 13.04
N GLY A 10 22.73 35.72 12.48
CA GLY A 10 23.52 35.65 11.23
C GLY A 10 24.95 35.11 11.24
N ILE A 11 25.11 33.78 11.25
CA ILE A 11 25.91 32.97 10.28
C ILE A 11 27.44 33.22 10.04
N PHE A 12 28.18 32.10 9.92
CA PHE A 12 29.56 31.88 9.41
C PHE A 12 30.84 32.34 10.19
N VAL A 13 31.49 31.34 10.82
CA VAL A 13 32.86 30.81 10.56
C VAL A 13 34.07 31.75 10.35
N VAL A 14 35.16 31.49 11.12
CA VAL A 14 36.60 31.32 10.72
C VAL A 14 37.39 30.99 12.02
N LEU A 15 38.21 29.93 12.19
CA LEU A 15 39.45 29.40 11.54
C LEU A 15 40.78 30.06 11.97
N TRP A 16 41.93 29.38 11.68
CA TRP A 16 43.36 29.66 12.03
C TRP A 16 43.82 29.17 13.43
N SER A 17 45.07 28.74 13.73
CA SER A 17 46.32 28.35 12.98
C SER A 17 47.43 27.94 14.00
N ALA A 18 48.56 27.23 13.74
CA ALA A 18 49.04 26.30 12.70
C ALA A 18 50.46 25.73 13.11
N GLU A 19 51.18 25.05 12.19
CA GLU A 19 52.65 24.76 12.13
C GLU A 19 53.36 23.66 12.96
N GLN A 20 53.80 22.61 12.23
CA GLN A 20 55.15 21.97 12.14
C GLN A 20 55.99 21.55 13.37
N CYS A 21 56.39 20.25 13.41
CA CYS A 21 57.82 19.85 13.45
C CYS A 21 58.10 18.37 13.07
N SER A 22 59.32 18.11 12.60
CA SER A 22 59.87 16.93 11.89
C SER A 22 60.02 15.58 12.63
N GLY A 23 60.07 14.47 11.85
CA GLY A 23 60.68 13.18 12.23
C GLY A 23 60.81 12.18 11.04
N GLN A 24 61.97 11.53 10.85
CA GLN A 24 62.27 10.62 9.72
C GLN A 24 62.63 9.17 10.17
N PHE A 25 62.85 8.28 9.18
CA PHE A 25 63.31 6.87 9.22
C PHE A 25 62.19 5.79 9.29
N PHE A 26 62.25 4.64 8.58
CA PHE A 26 63.27 4.10 7.64
C PHE A 26 62.63 3.39 6.41
N GLN A 27 63.44 3.33 5.36
CA GLN A 27 63.28 2.83 3.98
C GLN A 27 62.62 1.46 3.69
N ASN A 28 61.98 1.41 2.51
CA ASN A 28 62.05 0.40 1.43
C ASN A 28 62.38 -1.09 1.73
N HIS A 29 61.57 -1.96 1.13
CA HIS A 29 62.13 -3.03 0.27
C HIS A 29 61.24 -3.29 -0.97
N GLN A 30 61.76 -2.99 -2.16
CA GLN A 30 61.32 -3.63 -3.40
C GLN A 30 62.02 -4.99 -3.52
N TRP A 31 61.35 -5.99 -4.08
CA TRP A 31 61.99 -7.14 -4.72
C TRP A 31 61.30 -7.47 -6.04
N SER A 32 62.09 -7.63 -7.09
CA SER A 32 61.63 -7.87 -8.45
C SER A 32 61.66 -9.37 -8.82
N SER A 33 60.70 -9.77 -9.65
CA SER A 33 60.58 -11.14 -10.16
C SER A 33 61.39 -11.35 -11.46
N PRO A 34 62.25 -12.37 -11.54
CA PRO A 34 62.77 -12.88 -12.80
C PRO A 34 62.00 -14.14 -13.26
N LEU A 35 61.61 -14.17 -14.54
CA LEU A 35 61.25 -15.42 -15.23
C LEU A 35 62.50 -16.28 -15.44
N PRO A 36 62.34 -17.60 -15.56
CA PRO A 36 62.61 -18.19 -16.88
C PRO A 36 61.52 -19.18 -17.34
N ASN A 37 61.50 -19.44 -18.65
CA ASN A 37 60.49 -20.26 -19.31
C ASN A 37 61.18 -21.27 -20.25
N ARG A 38 60.95 -22.58 -20.09
CA ARG A 38 60.76 -23.57 -21.20
C ARG A 38 60.60 -25.05 -20.77
N ASN A 39 59.58 -25.68 -21.37
CA ASN A 39 59.56 -27.01 -21.98
C ASN A 39 59.76 -28.32 -21.16
N SER A 40 58.60 -28.94 -20.90
CA SER A 40 58.17 -30.30 -21.35
C SER A 40 58.71 -31.59 -20.70
N ILE A 41 57.98 -32.69 -20.99
CA ILE A 41 58.15 -34.09 -20.54
C ILE A 41 57.88 -34.26 -19.02
N PHE A 42 56.70 -34.72 -18.59
CA PHE A 42 56.34 -36.15 -18.66
C PHE A 42 54.83 -36.42 -18.73
N ASN A 43 54.48 -37.70 -18.90
CA ASN A 43 53.13 -38.22 -19.12
C ASN A 43 52.80 -39.30 -18.07
N LYS A 44 51.49 -39.49 -17.79
CA LYS A 44 50.85 -40.52 -16.93
C LYS A 44 50.85 -40.36 -15.40
N GLU A 45 49.83 -41.02 -14.84
CA GLU A 45 49.72 -41.60 -13.48
C GLU A 45 49.67 -40.66 -12.26
N ILE A 46 48.46 -40.12 -12.02
CA ILE A 46 47.93 -39.98 -10.66
C ILE A 46 46.74 -40.95 -10.49
N HIS A 47 46.76 -41.74 -9.41
CA HIS A 47 45.80 -42.82 -9.18
C HIS A 47 44.39 -42.35 -8.82
N ARG A 48 43.40 -43.21 -9.14
CA ARG A 48 42.00 -43.07 -8.74
C ARG A 48 41.87 -42.93 -7.20
N LYS A 49 41.28 -41.83 -6.73
CA LYS A 49 40.47 -41.83 -5.50
C LYS A 49 38.98 -41.91 -5.89
N PRO A 50 38.27 -43.02 -5.62
CA PRO A 50 36.84 -43.11 -5.89
C PRO A 50 36.04 -42.48 -4.75
N GLY A 51 35.69 -41.21 -4.91
CA GLY A 51 34.85 -40.42 -4.01
C GLY A 51 34.56 -39.06 -4.65
N PHE A 52 33.38 -38.49 -4.39
CA PHE A 52 32.88 -37.26 -5.04
C PHE A 52 32.73 -37.33 -6.57
N LYS A 53 31.69 -38.03 -7.05
CA LYS A 53 30.83 -37.57 -8.15
C LYS A 53 29.52 -38.37 -8.19
N LYS A 54 28.46 -37.72 -8.70
CA LYS A 54 27.06 -38.20 -8.76
C LYS A 54 26.32 -38.34 -7.42
N HIS A 55 25.87 -37.20 -6.88
CA HIS A 55 24.44 -37.03 -6.52
C HIS A 55 23.94 -35.57 -6.60
N HIS A 56 24.69 -34.68 -7.28
CA HIS A 56 24.11 -33.43 -7.78
C HIS A 56 23.31 -33.73 -9.05
N GLU A 57 22.00 -33.87 -8.89
CA GLU A 57 21.05 -33.29 -9.83
C GLU A 57 20.26 -32.24 -9.04
N SER A 58 20.51 -30.97 -9.33
CA SER A 58 19.63 -29.91 -8.84
C SER A 58 18.26 -30.02 -9.53
N ASN A 59 17.22 -29.41 -8.95
CA ASN A 59 15.95 -29.28 -9.68
C ASN A 59 16.16 -28.55 -11.02
N ILE A 60 17.16 -27.67 -11.10
CA ILE A 60 17.51 -26.87 -12.28
C ILE A 60 18.27 -27.65 -13.35
N ASP A 61 19.13 -28.62 -13.03
CA ASP A 61 19.67 -29.58 -14.02
C ASP A 61 18.52 -30.35 -14.72
N LYS A 62 17.49 -30.67 -13.94
CA LYS A 62 16.25 -31.31 -14.39
C LYS A 62 15.37 -30.35 -15.20
N TYR A 63 15.36 -29.04 -14.92
CA TYR A 63 14.64 -28.03 -15.73
C TYR A 63 15.40 -27.70 -17.03
N LEU A 64 16.72 -27.52 -16.99
CA LEU A 64 17.60 -27.33 -18.17
C LEU A 64 17.42 -28.46 -19.20
N ARG A 65 17.31 -29.72 -18.75
CA ARG A 65 17.04 -30.89 -19.62
C ARG A 65 15.57 -31.04 -20.05
N LYS A 66 14.66 -30.19 -19.56
CA LYS A 66 13.21 -30.25 -19.82
C LYS A 66 12.62 -28.98 -20.44
N ALA A 67 13.42 -27.92 -20.61
CA ALA A 67 12.99 -26.69 -21.26
C ALA A 67 12.42 -27.01 -22.65
N ARG A 68 11.18 -26.57 -22.91
CA ARG A 68 10.50 -26.75 -24.21
C ARG A 68 11.14 -25.88 -25.27
N ASN A 69 11.29 -24.60 -24.95
CA ASN A 69 12.00 -23.63 -25.77
C ASN A 69 13.07 -22.94 -24.91
N VAL A 70 14.15 -22.52 -25.55
CA VAL A 70 15.17 -21.65 -24.95
C VAL A 70 15.12 -20.32 -25.69
N ARG A 71 14.88 -19.25 -24.95
CA ARG A 71 14.64 -17.88 -25.46
C ARG A 71 15.85 -17.03 -25.13
N HIS A 72 16.52 -16.50 -26.14
CA HIS A 72 17.71 -15.66 -25.96
C HIS A 72 17.33 -14.18 -26.09
N TYR A 73 17.63 -13.39 -25.07
CA TYR A 73 17.48 -11.94 -25.06
C TYR A 73 18.86 -11.31 -24.92
N TYR A 74 19.23 -10.40 -25.84
CA TYR A 74 20.46 -9.62 -25.74
C TYR A 74 20.09 -8.23 -25.25
N VAL A 75 20.38 -7.94 -23.98
CA VAL A 75 19.96 -6.71 -23.31
C VAL A 75 21.19 -5.92 -22.89
N ALA A 76 21.24 -4.62 -23.15
CA ALA A 76 22.25 -3.75 -22.54
C ALA A 76 21.60 -2.63 -21.73
N ALA A 77 22.23 -2.26 -20.62
CA ALA A 77 21.98 -0.98 -19.97
C ALA A 77 22.75 0.10 -20.75
N ILE A 78 22.06 1.13 -21.23
CA ILE A 78 22.67 2.28 -21.93
C ILE A 78 22.26 3.59 -21.28
N GLU A 79 23.14 4.59 -21.32
CA GLU A 79 22.86 5.94 -20.83
C GLU A 79 22.22 6.79 -21.94
N VAL A 80 21.23 7.61 -21.56
CA VAL A 80 20.48 8.51 -22.46
C VAL A 80 20.10 9.81 -21.75
N ASP A 81 19.99 10.90 -22.48
CA ASP A 81 19.14 12.03 -22.07
C ASP A 81 17.67 11.64 -22.33
N TRP A 82 16.89 11.54 -21.26
CA TRP A 82 15.47 11.21 -21.27
C TRP A 82 14.62 12.46 -21.04
N ASP A 83 13.75 12.79 -21.99
CA ASP A 83 12.76 13.88 -21.87
C ASP A 83 11.42 13.29 -21.43
N PHE A 84 10.95 13.67 -20.23
CA PHE A 84 9.68 13.19 -19.69
C PHE A 84 8.44 13.76 -20.41
N ALA A 85 8.58 14.86 -21.15
CA ALA A 85 7.46 15.52 -21.83
C ALA A 85 7.91 16.12 -23.18
N PRO A 86 8.30 15.29 -24.17
CA PRO A 86 8.92 15.76 -25.42
C PRO A 86 8.04 16.68 -26.27
N GLY A 87 6.71 16.51 -26.22
CA GLY A 87 5.73 17.41 -26.83
C GLY A 87 5.29 18.59 -25.96
N GLY A 88 5.86 18.76 -24.76
CA GLY A 88 5.49 19.77 -23.78
C GLY A 88 4.21 19.41 -23.01
N ASN A 89 3.48 20.43 -22.55
CA ASN A 89 2.21 20.25 -21.83
C ASN A 89 1.07 19.98 -22.83
N LEU A 90 0.64 18.72 -22.94
CA LEU A 90 -0.48 18.31 -23.80
C LEU A 90 -1.80 18.17 -23.02
N LEU A 91 -1.82 18.50 -21.72
CA LEU A 91 -3.01 18.51 -20.87
C LEU A 91 -3.74 19.87 -20.87
N GLY A 92 -3.09 20.91 -21.41
CA GLY A 92 -3.62 22.27 -21.55
C GLY A 92 -3.52 23.11 -20.27
N ASP A 93 -4.28 24.21 -20.23
CA ASP A 93 -4.17 25.27 -19.22
C ASP A 93 -4.31 24.78 -17.78
N ARG A 94 -5.13 23.75 -17.56
CA ARG A 94 -5.35 23.11 -16.25
C ARG A 94 -4.09 22.52 -15.59
N ALA A 95 -3.02 22.30 -16.36
CA ALA A 95 -1.75 21.76 -15.90
C ALA A 95 -0.60 22.77 -15.99
N THR A 96 -0.87 24.02 -16.41
CA THR A 96 0.20 24.97 -16.78
C THR A 96 1.13 25.33 -15.61
N ASP A 97 0.61 25.58 -14.39
CA ASP A 97 1.45 25.87 -13.21
C ASP A 97 2.45 24.74 -12.91
N LEU A 98 1.95 23.51 -12.86
CA LEU A 98 2.76 22.32 -12.62
C LEU A 98 3.76 22.12 -13.77
N SER A 99 3.32 22.24 -15.02
CA SER A 99 4.23 22.12 -16.18
C SER A 99 5.34 23.18 -16.16
N ASN A 100 5.07 24.42 -15.74
CA ASN A 100 6.12 25.43 -15.56
C ASN A 100 7.13 24.99 -14.50
N ARG A 101 6.65 24.49 -13.36
CA ARG A 101 7.48 24.04 -12.22
C ARG A 101 8.44 22.91 -12.57
N TYR A 102 7.99 21.95 -13.39
CA TYR A 102 8.80 20.80 -13.83
C TYR A 102 9.58 21.05 -15.13
N PHE A 103 9.22 22.06 -15.94
CA PHE A 103 9.88 22.32 -17.23
C PHE A 103 10.86 23.51 -17.18
N GLU A 104 10.79 24.38 -16.16
CA GLU A 104 11.75 25.46 -15.95
C GLU A 104 13.18 24.90 -15.86
N VAL A 105 14.11 25.49 -16.60
CA VAL A 105 15.55 25.28 -16.43
C VAL A 105 16.13 26.58 -15.90
N ASN A 106 16.70 26.54 -14.69
CA ASN A 106 17.18 27.72 -13.98
C ASN A 106 18.51 27.39 -13.30
N PRO A 107 19.64 28.00 -13.70
CA PRO A 107 20.96 27.69 -13.17
C PRO A 107 21.35 28.48 -11.90
N ASP A 108 20.47 29.31 -11.32
CA ASP A 108 20.77 30.03 -10.07
C ASP A 108 20.91 29.02 -8.89
N PRO A 109 22.07 28.97 -8.18
CA PRO A 109 22.25 28.09 -7.02
C PRO A 109 21.21 28.26 -5.90
N LYS A 110 20.45 29.36 -5.86
CA LYS A 110 19.37 29.62 -4.89
C LYS A 110 17.99 29.11 -5.33
N ASN A 111 17.82 28.80 -6.62
CA ASN A 111 16.57 28.32 -7.19
C ASN A 111 16.86 27.39 -8.38
N LEU A 112 17.75 26.42 -8.17
CA LEU A 112 18.17 25.51 -9.23
C LEU A 112 16.95 24.73 -9.74
N ARG A 113 16.79 24.64 -11.06
CA ARG A 113 15.78 23.80 -11.72
C ARG A 113 16.42 23.08 -12.89
N LEU A 114 16.26 21.76 -12.94
CA LEU A 114 16.87 20.89 -13.95
C LEU A 114 15.97 20.74 -15.19
N GLY A 115 14.69 21.13 -15.09
CA GLY A 115 13.68 20.99 -16.12
C GLY A 115 13.23 19.54 -16.32
N LYS A 116 12.80 19.23 -17.55
CA LYS A 116 12.11 17.97 -17.90
C LYS A 116 13.01 16.89 -18.52
N VAL A 117 14.30 17.15 -18.67
CA VAL A 117 15.26 16.27 -19.34
C VAL A 117 16.30 15.81 -18.34
N TYR A 118 16.54 14.51 -18.21
CA TYR A 118 17.48 13.94 -17.24
C TYR A 118 18.37 12.89 -17.90
N LYS A 119 19.65 12.83 -17.53
CA LYS A 119 20.50 11.69 -17.81
C LYS A 119 19.95 10.49 -17.02
N LYS A 120 19.72 9.38 -17.70
CA LYS A 120 19.14 8.13 -17.18
C LYS A 120 19.85 6.91 -17.77
N ALA A 121 19.74 5.75 -17.11
CA ALA A 121 20.14 4.46 -17.67
C ALA A 121 18.90 3.62 -18.00
N ILE A 122 18.88 2.99 -19.18
CA ILE A 122 17.72 2.21 -19.66
C ILE A 122 18.13 0.87 -20.26
N PHE A 123 17.32 -0.16 -20.05
CA PHE A 123 17.51 -1.46 -20.72
C PHE A 123 17.06 -1.41 -22.19
N ARG A 124 17.94 -1.78 -23.12
CA ARG A 124 17.66 -1.89 -24.57
C ARG A 124 17.92 -3.30 -25.07
N GLU A 125 17.02 -3.82 -25.89
CA GLU A 125 17.20 -5.10 -26.59
C GLU A 125 17.95 -4.90 -27.91
N PHE A 126 18.84 -5.84 -28.21
CA PHE A 126 19.62 -5.93 -29.42
C PHE A 126 19.33 -7.25 -30.14
N THR A 127 19.57 -7.29 -31.45
CA THR A 127 19.26 -8.48 -32.27
C THR A 127 20.18 -9.66 -32.01
N ASP A 128 21.41 -9.43 -31.53
CA ASP A 128 22.41 -10.45 -31.25
C ASP A 128 23.47 -9.99 -30.23
N ALA A 129 24.42 -10.89 -29.92
CA ALA A 129 25.52 -10.69 -29.00
C ALA A 129 26.58 -9.65 -29.43
N THR A 130 26.43 -8.99 -30.59
CA THR A 130 27.31 -7.86 -30.96
C THR A 130 26.90 -6.55 -30.30
N TYR A 131 25.67 -6.45 -29.80
CA TYR A 131 25.08 -5.22 -29.24
C TYR A 131 25.17 -4.00 -30.19
N THR A 132 25.17 -4.23 -31.51
CA THR A 132 25.28 -3.16 -32.53
C THR A 132 23.92 -2.68 -33.06
N VAL A 133 22.97 -3.60 -33.28
CA VAL A 133 21.64 -3.29 -33.84
C VAL A 133 20.58 -3.43 -32.76
N MET A 134 20.06 -2.29 -32.30
CA MET A 134 18.91 -2.23 -31.39
C MET A 134 17.64 -2.75 -32.10
N LYS A 135 16.80 -3.45 -31.35
CA LYS A 135 15.44 -3.83 -31.76
C LYS A 135 14.51 -2.62 -31.64
N ALA A 136 13.46 -2.58 -32.47
CA ALA A 136 12.40 -1.58 -32.33
C ALA A 136 11.66 -1.73 -30.98
N ARG A 137 11.33 -0.60 -30.35
CA ARG A 137 10.40 -0.52 -29.21
C ARG A 137 8.99 -0.23 -29.70
N GLU A 138 7.99 -0.66 -28.94
CA GLU A 138 6.61 -0.23 -29.14
C GLU A 138 6.44 1.27 -28.78
N PRO A 139 5.57 2.05 -29.45
CA PRO A 139 5.44 3.48 -29.18
C PRO A 139 4.97 3.82 -27.76
N TRP A 140 4.21 2.92 -27.13
CA TRP A 140 3.74 3.03 -25.75
C TRP A 140 4.79 2.56 -24.73
N GLN A 141 5.90 1.93 -25.13
CA GLN A 141 6.87 1.34 -24.20
C GLN A 141 7.62 2.40 -23.36
N GLY A 142 7.73 3.63 -23.87
CA GLY A 142 8.37 4.74 -23.16
C GLY A 142 9.80 4.40 -22.74
N ILE A 143 10.13 4.62 -21.46
CA ILE A 143 11.45 4.38 -20.87
C ILE A 143 11.79 2.88 -20.77
N LEU A 144 10.76 2.04 -20.59
CA LEU A 144 10.86 0.66 -20.10
C LEU A 144 11.77 -0.25 -20.93
N GLY A 145 12.42 -1.19 -20.23
CA GLY A 145 13.11 -2.32 -20.82
C GLY A 145 12.24 -3.15 -21.77
N PRO A 146 12.85 -4.01 -22.63
CA PRO A 146 12.11 -4.95 -23.47
C PRO A 146 11.20 -5.87 -22.66
N THR A 147 10.06 -6.23 -23.25
CA THR A 147 9.18 -7.26 -22.68
C THR A 147 9.83 -8.64 -22.79
N ILE A 148 10.32 -9.16 -21.68
CA ILE A 148 10.78 -10.54 -21.58
C ILE A 148 9.53 -11.41 -21.38
N GLN A 149 9.35 -12.44 -22.18
CA GLN A 149 8.10 -13.21 -22.19
C GLN A 149 8.27 -14.67 -22.62
N GLY A 150 7.41 -15.54 -22.10
CA GLY A 150 7.39 -16.95 -22.51
C GLY A 150 6.33 -17.76 -21.79
N GLU A 151 6.29 -19.05 -22.10
CA GLU A 151 5.33 -19.98 -21.53
C GLU A 151 5.93 -20.83 -20.41
N VAL A 152 5.09 -21.35 -19.52
CA VAL A 152 5.47 -22.37 -18.54
C VAL A 152 6.09 -23.58 -19.26
N GLY A 153 7.34 -23.89 -18.91
CA GLY A 153 8.19 -24.87 -19.57
C GLY A 153 9.31 -24.24 -20.40
N ASP A 154 9.33 -22.92 -20.63
CA ASP A 154 10.42 -22.23 -21.32
C ASP A 154 11.55 -21.82 -20.34
N LEU A 155 12.73 -21.57 -20.92
CA LEU A 155 13.88 -20.95 -20.27
C LEU A 155 14.22 -19.64 -20.99
N ALA A 156 14.23 -18.53 -20.26
CA ALA A 156 14.80 -17.27 -20.74
C ALA A 156 16.28 -17.17 -20.35
N ILE A 157 17.14 -16.92 -21.34
CA ILE A 157 18.56 -16.62 -21.19
C ILE A 157 18.76 -15.15 -21.54
N ILE A 158 19.07 -14.33 -20.55
CA ILE A 158 19.25 -12.89 -20.69
C ILE A 158 20.75 -12.62 -20.70
N HIS A 159 21.30 -12.39 -21.89
CA HIS A 159 22.68 -11.98 -22.09
C HIS A 159 22.78 -10.47 -21.84
N PHE A 160 23.14 -10.10 -20.61
CA PHE A 160 23.27 -8.72 -20.19
C PHE A 160 24.64 -8.14 -20.54
N PHE A 161 24.66 -6.91 -21.02
CA PHE A 161 25.84 -6.08 -21.18
C PHE A 161 25.66 -4.76 -20.43
N ASN A 162 26.55 -4.46 -19.48
CA ASN A 162 26.52 -3.17 -18.81
C ASN A 162 27.35 -2.15 -19.62
N ASN A 163 26.67 -1.30 -20.38
CA ASN A 163 27.25 -0.19 -21.14
C ASN A 163 26.91 1.18 -20.50
N ALA A 164 26.63 1.19 -19.19
CA ALA A 164 26.53 2.39 -18.36
C ALA A 164 27.81 2.57 -17.52
N SER A 165 27.95 3.73 -16.86
CA SER A 165 29.10 4.06 -16.01
C SER A 165 29.05 3.44 -14.60
N MET A 166 27.90 2.90 -14.19
CA MET A 166 27.61 2.41 -12.84
C MET A 166 27.62 0.88 -12.75
N LEU A 167 27.74 0.33 -11.52
CA LEU A 167 27.58 -1.11 -11.24
C LEU A 167 26.09 -1.47 -11.22
N LEU A 168 25.65 -2.38 -12.10
CA LEU A 168 24.23 -2.70 -12.34
C LEU A 168 23.97 -4.21 -12.38
N SER A 169 22.71 -4.63 -12.24
CA SER A 169 22.30 -6.04 -12.33
C SER A 169 20.96 -6.22 -13.06
N MET A 170 20.41 -7.45 -13.07
CA MET A 170 19.05 -7.75 -13.55
C MET A 170 18.38 -8.79 -12.66
N HIS A 171 17.33 -8.39 -11.95
CA HIS A 171 16.56 -9.20 -11.00
C HIS A 171 15.10 -9.36 -11.44
N PRO A 172 14.54 -10.58 -11.52
CA PRO A 172 13.16 -10.82 -11.97
C PRO A 172 12.16 -11.15 -10.85
N HIS A 173 10.94 -10.64 -10.99
CA HIS A 173 9.74 -11.14 -10.31
C HIS A 173 9.11 -12.29 -11.10
N GLY A 174 8.36 -13.17 -10.45
CA GLY A 174 7.53 -14.20 -11.11
C GLY A 174 8.25 -15.34 -11.84
N ALA A 175 9.58 -15.44 -11.73
CA ALA A 175 10.39 -16.47 -12.39
C ALA A 175 11.31 -17.20 -11.41
N ARG A 176 11.65 -18.47 -11.69
CA ARG A 176 12.58 -19.25 -10.87
C ARG A 176 14.02 -19.01 -11.30
N TYR A 177 14.94 -18.91 -10.35
CA TYR A 177 16.38 -18.79 -10.56
C TYR A 177 17.17 -19.47 -9.43
N ILE A 178 18.48 -19.57 -9.59
CA ILE A 178 19.45 -19.83 -8.50
C ILE A 178 20.20 -18.54 -8.20
N LYS A 179 20.86 -18.49 -7.03
CA LYS A 179 21.68 -17.37 -6.55
C LYS A 179 22.49 -16.66 -7.65
N MET A 180 23.32 -17.39 -8.43
CA MET A 180 24.14 -16.85 -9.53
C MET A 180 23.38 -16.29 -10.76
N HIS A 181 22.05 -16.25 -10.70
CA HIS A 181 21.12 -15.74 -11.72
C HIS A 181 20.00 -14.87 -11.11
N GLU A 182 20.16 -14.43 -9.86
CA GLU A 182 19.20 -13.62 -9.11
C GLU A 182 19.40 -12.12 -9.33
N GLY A 183 20.65 -11.69 -9.48
CA GLY A 183 20.99 -10.30 -9.76
C GLY A 183 20.67 -9.31 -8.64
N ALA A 184 20.72 -9.71 -7.37
CA ALA A 184 20.38 -8.84 -6.23
C ALA A 184 21.43 -8.91 -5.13
N LEU A 185 22.09 -7.79 -4.87
CA LEU A 185 23.20 -7.72 -3.92
C LEU A 185 22.73 -7.68 -2.47
N TYR A 186 22.94 -8.77 -1.72
CA TYR A 186 22.75 -8.83 -0.26
C TYR A 186 23.55 -9.96 0.41
N GLU A 187 23.51 -9.99 1.74
CA GLU A 187 24.11 -11.02 2.58
C GLU A 187 23.28 -12.31 2.60
N ASP A 188 23.68 -13.26 1.75
CA ASP A 188 22.99 -14.51 1.43
C ASP A 188 23.81 -15.79 1.75
N ASN A 189 25.04 -15.61 2.24
CA ASN A 189 26.03 -16.66 2.46
C ASN A 189 26.50 -17.39 1.17
N THR A 190 26.56 -16.70 0.02
CA THR A 190 27.25 -17.22 -1.18
C THR A 190 28.72 -16.78 -1.26
N ASP A 191 29.53 -17.51 -2.02
CA ASP A 191 30.91 -17.15 -2.33
C ASP A 191 30.95 -16.16 -3.52
N GLU A 192 32.01 -15.33 -3.61
CA GLU A 192 32.21 -14.33 -4.69
C GLU A 192 31.92 -14.80 -6.14
N PRO A 193 32.24 -16.04 -6.58
CA PRO A 193 31.90 -16.50 -7.93
C PRO A 193 30.38 -16.60 -8.20
N ASP A 194 29.58 -16.79 -7.15
CA ASP A 194 28.11 -16.82 -7.18
C ASP A 194 27.49 -15.43 -6.91
N LYS A 195 28.30 -14.35 -6.92
CA LYS A 195 27.90 -12.93 -6.77
C LYS A 195 28.32 -12.03 -7.96
N VAL A 196 28.65 -12.65 -9.10
CA VAL A 196 29.02 -11.91 -10.33
C VAL A 196 27.79 -11.22 -10.96
N ASP A 197 26.61 -11.77 -10.72
CA ASP A 197 25.32 -11.29 -11.20
C ASP A 197 24.73 -10.17 -10.34
N ASP A 198 24.97 -10.20 -9.02
CA ASP A 198 24.62 -9.12 -8.07
C ASP A 198 25.12 -7.73 -8.51
N ARG A 199 26.22 -7.67 -9.26
CA ARG A 199 26.98 -6.42 -9.52
C ARG A 199 27.85 -6.48 -10.78
N VAL A 200 27.22 -6.47 -11.96
CA VAL A 200 27.94 -6.46 -13.25
C VAL A 200 28.61 -5.08 -13.46
N PRO A 201 29.95 -5.03 -13.62
CA PRO A 201 30.68 -3.77 -13.75
C PRO A 201 30.48 -3.10 -15.13
N PRO A 202 30.78 -1.79 -15.26
CA PRO A 202 30.87 -1.11 -16.55
C PRO A 202 31.77 -1.85 -17.55
N GLY A 203 31.28 -2.06 -18.77
CA GLY A 203 31.92 -2.88 -19.80
C GLY A 203 31.84 -4.39 -19.55
N GLY A 204 31.19 -4.83 -18.48
CA GLY A 204 31.02 -6.23 -18.10
C GLY A 204 29.80 -6.89 -18.74
N HIS A 205 29.84 -8.22 -18.83
CA HIS A 205 28.73 -9.04 -19.31
C HIS A 205 28.37 -10.12 -18.27
N HIS A 206 27.08 -10.46 -18.18
CA HIS A 206 26.59 -11.66 -17.49
C HIS A 206 25.53 -12.39 -18.32
N SER A 207 25.18 -13.61 -17.94
CA SER A 207 24.05 -14.35 -18.51
C SER A 207 23.16 -14.91 -17.41
N TYR A 208 21.99 -14.31 -17.26
CA TYR A 208 20.97 -14.73 -16.30
C TYR A 208 20.11 -15.83 -16.92
N HIS A 209 19.80 -16.88 -16.15
CA HIS A 209 18.91 -17.96 -16.57
C HIS A 209 17.65 -17.97 -15.70
N TRP A 210 16.53 -17.58 -16.29
CA TRP A 210 15.23 -17.49 -15.62
C TRP A 210 14.28 -18.57 -16.16
N PHE A 211 13.81 -19.42 -15.26
CA PHE A 211 13.04 -20.62 -15.59
C PHE A 211 11.55 -20.39 -15.30
N PHE A 212 10.69 -20.57 -16.30
CA PHE A 212 9.23 -20.45 -16.14
C PHE A 212 8.65 -21.82 -15.77
N ILE A 213 8.72 -22.20 -14.49
CA ILE A 213 8.32 -23.54 -14.03
C ILE A 213 6.83 -23.59 -13.62
N PRO A 214 6.13 -24.75 -13.71
CA PRO A 214 4.74 -24.88 -13.29
C PRO A 214 4.48 -24.47 -11.84
N GLU A 215 5.49 -24.66 -10.97
CA GLU A 215 5.43 -24.35 -9.56
C GLU A 215 5.41 -22.84 -9.26
N ASP A 216 5.78 -21.97 -10.21
CA ASP A 216 5.69 -20.50 -10.14
C ASP A 216 4.78 -19.87 -11.20
N GLY A 217 4.37 -20.63 -12.22
CA GLY A 217 3.51 -20.13 -13.29
C GLY A 217 2.06 -19.84 -12.88
N PRO A 218 1.24 -19.29 -13.79
CA PRO A 218 -0.17 -19.00 -13.56
C PRO A 218 -0.95 -20.27 -13.16
N THR A 219 -1.67 -20.20 -12.04
CA THR A 219 -2.56 -21.26 -11.58
C THR A 219 -3.77 -21.39 -12.53
N PRO A 220 -4.64 -22.43 -12.41
CA PRO A 220 -5.82 -22.55 -13.27
C PRO A 220 -6.86 -21.41 -13.16
N THR A 221 -6.78 -20.56 -12.14
CA THR A 221 -7.74 -19.47 -11.86
C THR A 221 -7.15 -18.05 -11.95
N ASP A 222 -5.90 -17.93 -12.36
CA ASP A 222 -5.28 -16.66 -12.79
C ASP A 222 -5.71 -16.27 -14.22
N ALA A 223 -5.13 -15.20 -14.78
CA ALA A 223 -5.15 -14.95 -16.22
C ALA A 223 -4.26 -15.94 -16.99
N ASP A 224 -4.40 -16.03 -18.33
CA ASP A 224 -3.55 -16.91 -19.16
C ASP A 224 -2.08 -16.46 -19.23
N CYS A 225 -1.80 -15.19 -18.90
CA CYS A 225 -0.48 -14.62 -18.68
C CYS A 225 -0.55 -13.72 -17.46
N LEU A 226 0.51 -13.70 -16.65
CA LEU A 226 0.64 -12.83 -15.48
C LEU A 226 1.65 -11.71 -15.73
N THR A 227 1.34 -10.54 -15.18
CA THR A 227 2.22 -9.36 -15.14
C THR A 227 3.28 -9.52 -14.04
N TRP A 228 4.54 -9.34 -14.39
CA TRP A 228 5.66 -9.15 -13.46
C TRP A 228 6.59 -8.06 -13.98
N MET A 229 7.60 -7.71 -13.19
CA MET A 229 8.69 -6.80 -13.59
C MET A 229 10.06 -7.49 -13.46
N TYR A 230 11.06 -6.89 -14.07
CA TYR A 230 12.45 -7.06 -13.72
C TYR A 230 13.12 -5.69 -13.60
N HIS A 231 14.13 -5.56 -12.75
CA HIS A 231 14.85 -4.30 -12.54
C HIS A 231 16.32 -4.53 -12.19
N SER A 232 17.15 -3.50 -12.17
CA SER A 232 18.46 -3.60 -11.50
C SER A 232 18.25 -3.57 -9.98
N HIS A 233 19.06 -4.35 -9.27
CA HIS A 233 18.96 -4.59 -7.82
C HIS A 233 20.37 -4.65 -7.19
N ARG A 234 21.31 -3.87 -7.74
CA ARG A 234 22.57 -3.53 -7.05
C ARG A 234 22.28 -2.58 -5.90
N ASN A 235 21.34 -1.66 -6.10
CA ASN A 235 20.65 -0.90 -5.06
C ASN A 235 19.28 -0.46 -5.60
N ALA A 236 18.22 -1.24 -5.32
CA ALA A 236 17.02 -1.24 -6.15
C ALA A 236 16.30 0.13 -6.23
N ASP A 237 16.26 0.90 -5.15
CA ASP A 237 15.65 2.23 -5.11
C ASP A 237 16.35 3.18 -6.10
N THR A 238 17.66 3.41 -5.94
CA THR A 238 18.40 4.34 -6.80
C THR A 238 18.56 3.83 -8.24
N ASP A 239 18.64 2.51 -8.42
CA ASP A 239 18.69 1.84 -9.72
C ASP A 239 17.38 2.00 -10.52
N ILE A 240 16.21 1.83 -9.89
CA ILE A 240 14.91 2.00 -10.56
C ILE A 240 14.66 3.47 -10.86
N HIS A 241 14.94 4.39 -9.91
CA HIS A 241 14.86 5.84 -10.16
C HIS A 241 15.81 6.28 -11.27
N ALA A 242 16.96 5.64 -11.46
CA ALA A 242 17.84 5.88 -12.61
C ALA A 242 17.25 5.43 -13.97
N GLY A 243 16.21 4.60 -13.99
CA GLY A 243 15.47 4.15 -15.19
C GLY A 243 15.55 2.65 -15.51
N LEU A 244 16.14 1.83 -14.63
CA LEU A 244 16.49 0.43 -14.92
C LEU A 244 15.39 -0.56 -14.50
N LEU A 245 14.27 -0.50 -15.21
CA LEU A 245 13.13 -1.42 -15.07
C LEU A 245 12.56 -1.86 -16.43
N GLY A 246 11.98 -3.06 -16.49
CA GLY A 246 11.27 -3.58 -17.66
C GLY A 246 10.26 -4.68 -17.30
N PRO A 247 9.30 -5.00 -18.18
CA PRO A 247 8.24 -5.95 -17.85
C PRO A 247 8.60 -7.40 -18.20
N LEU A 248 8.09 -8.32 -17.39
CA LEU A 248 8.25 -9.77 -17.52
C LEU A 248 6.87 -10.45 -17.53
N ILE A 249 6.53 -11.14 -18.62
CA ILE A 249 5.20 -11.74 -18.82
C ILE A 249 5.31 -13.27 -18.89
N VAL A 250 4.73 -13.96 -17.91
CA VAL A 250 4.78 -15.44 -17.82
C VAL A 250 3.41 -16.03 -18.11
N CYS A 251 3.34 -16.84 -19.17
CA CYS A 251 2.10 -17.37 -19.73
C CYS A 251 1.89 -18.89 -19.49
N ARG A 252 0.64 -19.35 -19.55
CA ARG A 252 0.29 -20.77 -19.63
C ARG A 252 0.80 -21.39 -20.95
N PRO A 253 1.03 -22.72 -21.00
CA PRO A 253 1.48 -23.39 -22.22
C PRO A 253 0.40 -23.39 -23.30
N GLY A 254 0.74 -22.94 -24.51
CA GLY A 254 -0.14 -22.81 -25.66
C GLY A 254 -0.84 -21.46 -25.81
N THR A 255 -0.63 -20.50 -24.90
CA THR A 255 -1.23 -19.15 -24.96
C THR A 255 -0.63 -18.27 -26.06
N LEU A 256 0.67 -18.39 -26.34
CA LEU A 256 1.40 -17.51 -27.26
C LEU A 256 1.45 -18.07 -28.69
N ASP A 257 1.31 -17.22 -29.71
CA ASP A 257 1.55 -17.58 -31.11
C ASP A 257 3.04 -17.68 -31.45
N HIS A 258 3.37 -18.02 -32.70
CA HIS A 258 4.78 -18.18 -33.13
C HIS A 258 5.54 -16.85 -33.34
N TYR A 259 4.91 -15.72 -33.03
CA TYR A 259 5.53 -14.41 -32.87
C TYR A 259 5.49 -13.93 -31.39
N ASP A 260 5.23 -14.85 -30.46
CA ASP A 260 5.05 -14.61 -29.03
C ASP A 260 3.94 -13.60 -28.67
N ARG A 261 2.85 -13.58 -29.44
CA ARG A 261 1.68 -12.75 -29.16
C ARG A 261 0.57 -13.58 -28.50
N PRO A 262 -0.12 -13.08 -27.46
CA PRO A 262 -1.23 -13.81 -26.84
C PRO A 262 -2.38 -14.08 -27.83
N LYS A 263 -2.88 -15.32 -27.89
CA LYS A 263 -3.98 -15.74 -28.78
C LYS A 263 -5.39 -15.37 -28.29
N ASN A 264 -5.50 -14.91 -27.05
CA ASN A 264 -6.77 -14.73 -26.33
C ASN A 264 -7.27 -13.26 -26.29
N VAL A 265 -6.40 -12.30 -26.63
CA VAL A 265 -6.70 -10.87 -26.74
C VAL A 265 -6.33 -10.36 -28.14
N ASP A 266 -7.07 -9.37 -28.64
CA ASP A 266 -6.83 -8.75 -29.94
C ASP A 266 -5.65 -7.73 -29.86
N ARG A 267 -5.42 -7.10 -28.70
CA ARG A 267 -4.21 -6.30 -28.37
C ARG A 267 -3.75 -6.52 -26.92
N ALA A 268 -2.50 -6.18 -26.62
CA ALA A 268 -1.98 -6.07 -25.26
C ALA A 268 -1.14 -4.79 -25.07
N PHE A 269 -1.20 -4.18 -23.88
CA PHE A 269 -0.44 -2.98 -23.50
C PHE A 269 0.12 -3.10 -22.08
N ILE A 270 1.24 -2.42 -21.80
CA ILE A 270 1.89 -2.41 -20.49
C ILE A 270 2.06 -0.96 -20.01
N GLN A 271 1.69 -0.68 -18.76
CA GLN A 271 1.84 0.63 -18.11
C GLN A 271 2.44 0.46 -16.71
N VAL A 272 3.54 1.17 -16.46
CA VAL A 272 4.10 1.40 -15.12
C VAL A 272 3.76 2.84 -14.74
N PHE A 273 3.04 3.00 -13.64
CA PHE A 273 2.80 4.28 -12.98
C PHE A 273 3.87 4.46 -11.91
N MET A 274 4.67 5.52 -12.05
CA MET A 274 5.80 5.81 -11.17
C MET A 274 6.13 7.31 -11.21
N ILE A 275 6.30 7.87 -10.01
CA ILE A 275 6.98 9.14 -9.78
C ILE A 275 8.48 8.84 -9.78
N PHE A 276 9.18 9.20 -10.84
CA PHE A 276 10.64 9.10 -10.83
C PHE A 276 11.19 10.26 -10.01
N ASP A 277 11.69 9.98 -8.80
CA ASP A 277 12.39 10.98 -7.99
C ASP A 277 13.85 11.06 -8.47
N GLU A 278 14.12 12.03 -9.35
CA GLU A 278 15.46 12.22 -9.92
C GLU A 278 16.48 12.73 -8.89
N ASN A 279 16.08 13.07 -7.65
CA ASN A 279 17.01 13.36 -6.56
C ASN A 279 17.68 12.09 -6.01
N ASP A 280 17.00 10.96 -6.10
CA ASP A 280 17.45 9.64 -5.64
C ASP A 280 18.00 8.78 -6.81
N SER A 281 17.88 9.28 -8.04
CA SER A 281 18.50 8.74 -9.24
C SER A 281 20.03 8.81 -9.16
N LEU A 282 20.71 7.71 -9.55
CA LEU A 282 22.19 7.62 -9.61
C LEU A 282 22.87 8.77 -10.37
N TYR A 283 22.14 9.47 -11.25
CA TYR A 283 22.63 10.54 -12.11
C TYR A 283 22.33 11.96 -11.60
N ILE A 284 21.79 12.14 -10.39
CA ILE A 284 21.46 13.48 -9.83
C ILE A 284 22.62 14.47 -9.95
N ASP A 285 23.85 14.03 -9.65
CA ASP A 285 25.02 14.92 -9.65
C ASP A 285 25.47 15.30 -11.07
N GLU A 286 25.45 14.37 -12.03
CA GLU A 286 25.67 14.70 -13.44
C GLU A 286 24.57 15.63 -14.01
N ASN A 287 23.32 15.43 -13.58
CA ASN A 287 22.19 16.26 -13.97
C ASN A 287 22.32 17.69 -13.44
N ILE A 288 22.81 17.87 -12.20
CA ILE A 288 23.17 19.17 -11.63
C ILE A 288 24.32 19.81 -12.41
N ASP A 289 25.42 19.09 -12.65
CA ASP A 289 26.59 19.64 -13.36
C ASP A 289 26.28 20.06 -14.81
N ARG A 290 25.40 19.33 -15.51
CA ARG A 290 24.97 19.69 -16.86
C ARG A 290 24.25 21.04 -16.93
N ILE A 291 23.68 21.54 -15.82
CA ILE A 291 22.98 22.84 -15.72
C ILE A 291 23.80 23.89 -14.99
N ALA A 292 24.55 23.51 -13.94
CA ALA A 292 25.31 24.41 -13.07
C ALA A 292 26.73 23.88 -12.74
N PRO A 293 27.63 23.74 -13.74
CA PRO A 293 28.97 23.11 -13.63
C PRO A 293 30.00 23.94 -12.82
N HIS A 294 29.55 24.89 -12.02
CA HIS A 294 30.37 25.81 -11.23
C HIS A 294 30.02 25.76 -9.72
N LEU A 295 29.16 24.82 -9.32
CA LEU A 295 28.83 24.55 -7.93
C LEU A 295 29.98 23.80 -7.24
N THR A 296 30.30 24.22 -6.02
CA THR A 296 31.12 23.41 -5.10
C THR A 296 30.28 22.30 -4.47
N ASP A 297 30.92 21.22 -4.03
CA ASP A 297 30.26 20.06 -3.41
C ASP A 297 29.36 20.48 -2.23
N GLN A 298 29.83 21.42 -1.40
CA GLN A 298 29.04 21.96 -0.29
C GLN A 298 27.78 22.72 -0.75
N GLN A 299 27.81 23.38 -1.91
CA GLN A 299 26.60 23.99 -2.48
C GLN A 299 25.66 22.93 -3.05
N ARG A 300 26.20 21.89 -3.70
CA ARG A 300 25.44 20.75 -4.23
C ARG A 300 24.66 20.03 -3.12
N GLU A 301 25.33 19.72 -2.00
CA GLU A 301 24.71 19.08 -0.84
C GLU A 301 23.69 19.98 -0.11
N ASN A 302 23.84 21.31 -0.20
CA ASN A 302 22.81 22.23 0.30
C ASN A 302 21.59 22.27 -0.64
N ILE A 303 21.79 22.16 -1.97
CA ILE A 303 20.72 22.17 -2.97
C ILE A 303 19.91 20.86 -2.95
N LYS A 304 20.56 19.70 -2.81
CA LYS A 304 19.89 18.39 -2.60
C LYS A 304 18.91 18.38 -1.41
N ARG A 305 19.09 19.30 -0.46
CA ARG A 305 18.27 19.46 0.75
C ARG A 305 17.19 20.54 0.62
N ASP A 306 17.16 21.33 -0.46
CA ASP A 306 16.06 22.27 -0.68
C ASP A 306 14.79 21.54 -1.14
N ILE A 307 13.69 21.84 -0.47
CA ILE A 307 12.39 21.19 -0.71
C ILE A 307 11.80 21.56 -2.08
N ASN A 308 12.16 22.70 -2.65
CA ASN A 308 11.63 23.15 -3.94
C ASN A 308 12.42 22.55 -5.11
N PHE A 309 13.74 22.43 -4.97
CA PHE A 309 14.60 21.62 -5.84
C PHE A 309 14.16 20.15 -5.82
N ARG A 310 13.99 19.55 -4.63
CA ARG A 310 13.51 18.15 -4.58
C ARG A 310 12.17 17.99 -5.29
N ARG A 311 11.19 18.85 -4.98
CA ARG A 311 9.85 18.83 -5.61
C ARG A 311 9.86 19.14 -7.11
N SER A 312 10.81 19.87 -7.68
CA SER A 312 10.89 20.07 -9.14
C SER A 312 11.42 18.87 -9.91
N ASN A 313 12.00 17.89 -9.20
CA ASN A 313 12.67 16.73 -9.78
C ASN A 313 11.87 15.43 -9.60
N MET A 314 10.65 15.51 -9.03
CA MET A 314 9.72 14.39 -8.88
C MET A 314 8.85 14.27 -10.15
N MET A 315 9.20 13.36 -11.05
CA MET A 315 8.64 13.28 -12.40
C MET A 315 7.46 12.31 -12.47
N PHE A 316 6.25 12.82 -12.22
CA PHE A 316 4.98 12.10 -12.30
C PHE A 316 4.72 11.58 -13.73
N SER A 317 4.77 10.26 -13.93
CA SER A 317 4.80 9.69 -15.29
C SER A 317 4.09 8.35 -15.47
N VAL A 318 3.77 8.01 -16.72
CA VAL A 318 3.37 6.67 -17.15
C VAL A 318 4.39 6.19 -18.18
N ASN A 319 5.06 5.06 -17.91
CA ASN A 319 6.19 4.57 -18.70
C ASN A 319 7.31 5.62 -18.89
N GLY A 320 7.53 6.50 -17.91
CA GLY A 320 8.49 7.61 -18.01
C GLY A 320 8.05 8.79 -18.86
N LEU A 321 6.78 8.85 -19.30
CA LEU A 321 6.21 9.99 -20.04
C LEU A 321 5.06 10.62 -19.25
N GLY A 322 5.13 11.94 -19.04
CA GLY A 322 4.12 12.73 -18.35
C GLY A 322 3.36 13.67 -19.29
N PHE A 323 2.43 14.46 -18.73
CA PHE A 323 1.74 15.57 -19.41
C PHE A 323 1.09 15.20 -20.75
N GLY A 324 0.49 14.02 -20.86
CA GLY A 324 -0.17 13.55 -22.07
C GLY A 324 0.75 13.01 -23.17
N ASN A 325 2.06 12.84 -22.92
CA ASN A 325 3.05 12.49 -23.95
C ASN A 325 3.11 10.99 -24.34
N LEU A 326 2.45 10.09 -23.61
CA LEU A 326 2.36 8.68 -24.01
C LEU A 326 1.53 8.51 -25.30
N ARG A 327 1.92 7.60 -26.19
CA ARG A 327 1.33 7.38 -27.53
C ARG A 327 1.25 5.90 -27.89
N GLY A 328 0.50 5.55 -28.93
CA GLY A 328 0.41 4.17 -29.44
C GLY A 328 -0.60 3.26 -28.73
N LEU A 329 -1.41 3.81 -27.81
CA LEU A 329 -2.53 3.13 -27.15
C LEU A 329 -3.79 3.16 -28.03
N ASP A 330 -3.63 2.72 -29.28
CA ASP A 330 -4.67 2.74 -30.31
C ASP A 330 -5.30 1.34 -30.45
N MET A 331 -6.63 1.24 -30.46
CA MET A 331 -7.33 -0.04 -30.59
C MET A 331 -8.61 0.09 -31.41
N CYS A 332 -9.21 -1.05 -31.73
CA CYS A 332 -10.40 -1.14 -32.56
C CYS A 332 -11.66 -1.40 -31.72
N LEU A 333 -12.80 -0.85 -32.14
CA LEU A 333 -14.10 -1.07 -31.48
C LEU A 333 -14.40 -2.58 -31.39
N GLY A 334 -14.58 -3.09 -30.18
CA GLY A 334 -14.84 -4.50 -29.90
C GLY A 334 -13.61 -5.39 -29.79
N ASP A 335 -12.39 -4.85 -29.80
CA ASP A 335 -11.17 -5.56 -29.41
C ASP A 335 -11.24 -5.99 -27.94
N LYS A 336 -10.77 -7.21 -27.65
CA LYS A 336 -10.32 -7.61 -26.32
C LYS A 336 -8.91 -7.09 -26.10
N VAL A 337 -8.70 -6.30 -25.05
CA VAL A 337 -7.41 -5.68 -24.76
C VAL A 337 -6.91 -6.16 -23.40
N GLY A 338 -5.77 -6.85 -23.40
CA GLY A 338 -5.05 -7.21 -22.18
C GLY A 338 -4.23 -6.02 -21.69
N TRP A 339 -4.41 -5.63 -20.43
CA TRP A 339 -3.66 -4.54 -19.82
C TRP A 339 -2.83 -5.06 -18.65
N HIS A 340 -1.54 -4.77 -18.72
CA HIS A 340 -0.57 -5.10 -17.69
C HIS A 340 -0.21 -3.80 -16.97
N ILE A 341 -0.76 -3.58 -15.77
CA ILE A 341 -0.64 -2.32 -15.03
C ILE A 341 0.16 -2.56 -13.75
N VAL A 342 1.11 -1.69 -13.47
CA VAL A 342 2.11 -1.83 -12.41
C VAL A 342 2.32 -0.50 -11.69
N GLY A 343 2.51 -0.54 -10.37
CA GLY A 343 3.05 0.56 -9.58
C GLY A 343 4.50 0.30 -9.18
N MET A 344 5.35 1.33 -9.19
CA MET A 344 6.74 1.31 -8.72
C MET A 344 7.05 2.65 -8.03
N GLY A 345 8.02 2.67 -7.10
CA GLY A 345 8.45 3.89 -6.40
C GLY A 345 8.26 3.80 -4.88
N ASN A 346 7.83 4.91 -4.27
CA ASN A 346 7.98 5.16 -2.84
C ASN A 346 6.62 5.36 -2.11
N GLU A 347 6.60 5.84 -0.86
CA GLU A 347 5.39 6.12 -0.05
C GLU A 347 4.32 6.93 -0.80
N VAL A 348 4.73 7.82 -1.71
CA VAL A 348 3.84 8.67 -2.52
C VAL A 348 3.26 7.97 -3.75
N ASP A 349 3.75 6.78 -4.14
CA ASP A 349 3.34 6.07 -5.36
C ASP A 349 2.05 5.25 -5.20
N VAL A 350 1.10 5.74 -4.40
CA VAL A 350 -0.28 5.23 -4.41
C VAL A 350 -0.98 5.79 -5.64
N HIS A 351 -1.36 4.91 -6.56
CA HIS A 351 -2.00 5.27 -7.83
C HIS A 351 -3.32 4.55 -8.00
N SER A 352 -4.39 5.30 -8.24
CA SER A 352 -5.72 4.77 -8.61
C SER A 352 -6.07 5.30 -9.99
N ILE A 353 -5.98 4.43 -11.00
CA ILE A 353 -6.06 4.81 -12.40
C ILE A 353 -7.48 4.57 -12.92
N SER A 354 -8.14 5.63 -13.35
CA SER A 354 -9.40 5.56 -14.10
C SER A 354 -9.15 5.63 -15.62
N TYR A 355 -9.97 4.92 -16.40
CA TYR A 355 -9.97 4.98 -17.87
C TYR A 355 -11.34 5.46 -18.32
N GLU A 356 -11.41 6.70 -18.80
CA GLU A 356 -12.68 7.45 -18.81
C GLU A 356 -13.70 6.82 -19.77
N GLY A 357 -14.84 6.38 -19.21
CA GLY A 357 -15.91 5.72 -19.94
C GLY A 357 -15.67 4.24 -20.26
N GLN A 358 -14.62 3.58 -19.77
CA GLN A 358 -14.38 2.14 -19.95
C GLN A 358 -14.46 1.35 -18.62
N VAL A 359 -14.45 0.02 -18.72
CA VAL A 359 -14.49 -0.92 -17.59
C VAL A 359 -13.63 -2.14 -17.89
N PHE A 360 -13.05 -2.70 -16.84
CA PHE A 360 -12.16 -3.86 -16.86
C PHE A 360 -12.78 -5.01 -16.08
N THR A 361 -12.50 -6.23 -16.54
CA THR A 361 -12.52 -7.40 -15.66
C THR A 361 -11.12 -7.57 -15.05
N VAL A 362 -11.01 -7.35 -13.74
CA VAL A 362 -9.81 -7.65 -12.94
C VAL A 362 -10.14 -8.84 -12.07
N ASN A 363 -9.36 -9.92 -12.15
CA ASN A 363 -9.53 -11.07 -11.24
C ASN A 363 -10.96 -11.68 -11.23
N GLY A 364 -11.68 -11.54 -12.35
CA GLY A 364 -13.08 -11.96 -12.51
C GLY A 364 -14.12 -10.87 -12.22
N MET A 365 -13.77 -9.83 -11.47
CA MET A 365 -14.68 -8.76 -11.00
C MET A 365 -14.66 -7.54 -11.94
N THR A 366 -15.78 -6.81 -12.05
CA THR A 366 -15.86 -5.55 -12.83
C THR A 366 -15.33 -4.37 -12.02
N THR A 367 -14.44 -3.56 -12.60
CA THR A 367 -14.00 -2.25 -12.06
C THR A 367 -13.65 -1.27 -13.19
N ASP A 368 -13.84 0.04 -12.99
CA ASP A 368 -13.32 1.10 -13.89
C ASP A 368 -12.05 1.78 -13.34
N ILE A 369 -11.73 1.57 -12.06
CA ILE A 369 -10.51 2.02 -11.40
C ILE A 369 -9.63 0.83 -11.03
N ILE A 370 -8.33 0.96 -11.33
CA ILE A 370 -7.31 -0.02 -10.97
C ILE A 370 -6.31 0.65 -10.02
N SER A 371 -6.22 0.17 -8.78
CA SER A 371 -5.24 0.67 -7.81
C SER A 371 -3.95 -0.14 -7.86
N VAL A 372 -2.82 0.57 -7.98
CA VAL A 372 -1.46 0.03 -7.87
C VAL A 372 -0.63 0.91 -6.94
N PHE A 373 0.42 0.32 -6.41
CA PHE A 373 1.40 0.91 -5.50
C PHE A 373 2.70 0.08 -5.66
N PRO A 374 3.83 0.43 -5.01
CA PRO A 374 5.13 -0.16 -5.34
C PRO A 374 5.17 -1.70 -5.34
N ALA A 375 5.53 -2.27 -6.49
CA ALA A 375 5.50 -3.70 -6.82
C ALA A 375 4.11 -4.38 -6.82
N LYS A 376 3.02 -3.62 -6.95
CA LYS A 376 1.69 -4.17 -7.22
C LYS A 376 1.50 -4.43 -8.71
N PHE A 377 1.56 -5.69 -9.10
CA PHE A 377 1.33 -6.14 -10.48
C PHE A 377 -0.14 -6.51 -10.71
N VAL A 378 -0.74 -5.97 -11.78
CA VAL A 378 -2.12 -6.26 -12.18
C VAL A 378 -2.14 -6.74 -13.63
N THR A 379 -2.93 -7.78 -13.90
CA THR A 379 -3.38 -8.14 -15.25
C THR A 379 -4.88 -7.96 -15.31
N SER A 380 -5.37 -7.16 -16.27
CA SER A 380 -6.80 -6.90 -16.47
C SER A 380 -7.21 -7.06 -17.93
N LEU A 381 -8.50 -7.25 -18.16
CA LEU A 381 -9.08 -7.39 -19.49
C LEU A 381 -10.11 -6.29 -19.72
N MET A 382 -9.96 -5.53 -20.81
CA MET A 382 -10.94 -4.55 -21.28
C MET A 382 -11.58 -5.05 -22.58
N ILE A 383 -12.84 -4.68 -22.83
CA ILE A 383 -13.44 -4.75 -24.16
C ILE A 383 -13.60 -3.31 -24.65
N ALA A 384 -12.88 -2.95 -25.72
CA ALA A 384 -12.85 -1.59 -26.24
C ALA A 384 -14.25 -1.16 -26.72
N SER A 385 -14.93 -0.32 -25.93
CA SER A 385 -16.31 0.08 -26.17
C SER A 385 -16.41 1.55 -26.59
N ARG A 386 -17.29 1.84 -27.56
CA ARG A 386 -17.51 3.16 -28.18
C ARG A 386 -16.30 3.70 -28.98
N GLU A 387 -16.58 4.42 -30.08
CA GLU A 387 -15.56 5.09 -30.90
C GLU A 387 -15.23 6.47 -30.29
N GLY A 388 -13.94 6.82 -30.14
CA GLY A 388 -13.50 8.08 -29.54
C GLY A 388 -12.03 8.07 -29.08
N THR A 389 -11.56 9.22 -28.58
CA THR A 389 -10.29 9.34 -27.84
C THR A 389 -10.62 9.67 -26.39
N TYR A 390 -10.06 8.90 -25.47
CA TYR A 390 -10.41 8.92 -24.05
C TYR A 390 -9.18 9.19 -23.18
N PRO A 391 -9.27 10.04 -22.15
CA PRO A 391 -8.23 10.16 -21.15
C PRO A 391 -8.20 8.93 -20.24
N PHE A 392 -7.02 8.63 -19.71
CA PHE A 392 -6.84 7.81 -18.52
C PHE A 392 -5.92 8.57 -17.57
N ARG A 393 -6.22 8.55 -16.26
CA ARG A 393 -5.53 9.37 -15.27
C ARG A 393 -5.40 8.68 -13.92
N CYS A 394 -4.36 9.01 -13.18
CA CYS A 394 -4.31 8.78 -11.75
C CYS A 394 -5.20 9.81 -11.03
N GLU A 395 -6.23 9.36 -10.31
CA GLU A 395 -7.20 10.19 -9.59
C GLU A 395 -6.80 10.48 -8.14
N VAL A 396 -5.52 10.28 -7.81
CA VAL A 396 -4.95 10.52 -6.48
C VAL A 396 -4.42 11.95 -6.43
N GLY A 397 -5.08 12.81 -5.64
CA GLY A 397 -4.75 14.22 -5.45
C GLY A 397 -4.41 14.96 -6.75
N LEU A 398 -3.14 15.34 -6.87
CA LEU A 398 -2.60 16.09 -8.01
C LEU A 398 -1.92 15.22 -9.09
N HIS A 399 -1.83 13.90 -8.93
CA HIS A 399 -0.97 13.03 -9.75
C HIS A 399 -1.32 13.14 -11.25
N GLY A 400 -2.61 13.14 -11.60
CA GLY A 400 -3.08 13.34 -12.97
C GLY A 400 -2.68 14.69 -13.57
N LYS A 401 -2.90 15.81 -12.87
CA LYS A 401 -2.50 17.16 -13.34
C LYS A 401 -0.98 17.34 -13.37
N ALA A 402 -0.24 16.67 -12.48
CA ALA A 402 1.21 16.73 -12.38
C ALA A 402 1.95 15.91 -13.44
N GLY A 403 1.25 15.00 -14.14
CA GLY A 403 1.78 14.34 -15.32
C GLY A 403 1.17 12.97 -15.63
N MET A 404 0.57 12.29 -14.65
CA MET A 404 -0.03 10.95 -14.81
C MET A 404 -1.43 10.98 -15.43
N GLU A 405 -1.57 11.70 -16.54
CA GLU A 405 -2.72 11.62 -17.43
C GLU A 405 -2.23 11.56 -18.89
N SER A 406 -2.83 10.68 -19.67
CA SER A 406 -2.65 10.61 -21.13
C SER A 406 -3.88 9.99 -21.79
N PHE A 407 -3.78 9.60 -23.06
CA PHE A 407 -4.94 9.29 -23.91
C PHE A 407 -4.78 7.97 -24.67
N PHE A 408 -5.88 7.23 -24.81
CA PHE A 408 -6.00 6.08 -25.69
C PHE A 408 -7.08 6.34 -26.75
N SER A 409 -6.99 5.67 -27.90
CA SER A 409 -7.96 5.83 -29.00
C SER A 409 -8.67 4.52 -29.31
N ILE A 410 -9.99 4.59 -29.51
CA ILE A 410 -10.82 3.48 -30.00
C ILE A 410 -11.41 3.90 -31.33
N THR A 411 -11.04 3.18 -32.39
CA THR A 411 -11.39 3.51 -33.78
C THR A 411 -12.16 2.38 -34.47
N LYS A 412 -12.77 2.66 -35.62
CA LYS A 412 -13.50 1.65 -36.40
C LYS A 412 -12.57 0.94 -37.38
N CYS A 413 -12.33 -0.34 -37.16
CA CYS A 413 -11.45 -1.17 -37.99
C CYS A 413 -12.25 -2.20 -38.82
N PRO A 414 -11.64 -2.84 -39.84
CA PRO A 414 -12.33 -3.84 -40.67
C PRO A 414 -12.87 -5.06 -39.90
N HIS A 415 -12.31 -5.36 -38.72
CA HIS A 415 -12.73 -6.46 -37.85
C HIS A 415 -13.58 -6.02 -36.64
N SER A 416 -13.94 -4.73 -36.55
CA SER A 416 -14.66 -4.19 -35.39
C SER A 416 -16.02 -4.83 -35.17
N ARG A 417 -16.36 -5.05 -33.90
CA ARG A 417 -17.59 -5.72 -33.44
C ARG A 417 -18.57 -4.66 -32.91
N ASN A 418 -19.88 -4.88 -33.02
CA ASN A 418 -20.86 -3.94 -32.43
C ASN A 418 -20.94 -4.16 -30.91
N VAL A 419 -20.69 -3.10 -30.13
CA VAL A 419 -20.67 -3.11 -28.65
C VAL A 419 -21.75 -2.17 -28.07
N GLN A 420 -22.85 -1.96 -28.79
CA GLN A 420 -23.96 -1.11 -28.34
C GLN A 420 -24.72 -1.72 -27.16
N ALA A 421 -24.95 -0.90 -26.13
CA ALA A 421 -25.72 -1.27 -24.95
C ALA A 421 -27.18 -1.58 -25.28
N ALA A 422 -27.64 -2.79 -24.95
CA ALA A 422 -29.04 -3.18 -25.06
C ALA A 422 -29.88 -2.58 -23.92
N LEU A 423 -30.39 -1.36 -24.13
CA LEU A 423 -31.27 -0.66 -23.18
C LEU A 423 -32.68 -1.30 -23.13
N THR A 424 -32.77 -2.49 -22.53
CA THR A 424 -34.01 -3.27 -22.36
C THR A 424 -34.70 -3.02 -21.01
N GLY A 425 -34.09 -2.22 -20.13
CA GLY A 425 -34.59 -1.90 -18.80
C GLY A 425 -35.53 -0.69 -18.77
N LYS A 426 -35.52 0.02 -17.64
CA LYS A 426 -36.36 1.16 -17.30
C LYS A 426 -35.58 2.46 -17.41
N ILE A 427 -36.28 3.54 -17.75
CA ILE A 427 -35.78 4.89 -17.50
C ILE A 427 -36.01 5.21 -16.01
N ARG A 428 -34.97 5.65 -15.30
CA ARG A 428 -35.01 6.09 -13.90
C ARG A 428 -34.65 7.57 -13.84
N GLU A 429 -35.58 8.41 -13.40
CA GLU A 429 -35.40 9.85 -13.36
C GLU A 429 -35.03 10.31 -11.94
N PHE A 430 -34.01 11.16 -11.83
CA PHE A 430 -33.50 11.72 -10.58
C PHE A 430 -33.32 13.23 -10.73
N PHE A 431 -33.63 13.98 -9.67
CA PHE A 431 -33.44 15.44 -9.62
C PHE A 431 -32.46 15.76 -8.50
N ILE A 432 -31.28 16.26 -8.84
CA ILE A 432 -30.18 16.54 -7.89
C ILE A 432 -29.83 18.03 -7.98
N ALA A 433 -29.61 18.67 -6.84
CA ALA A 433 -28.95 19.97 -6.82
C ALA A 433 -27.67 19.93 -6.00
N ALA A 434 -26.66 20.67 -6.45
CA ALA A 434 -25.56 21.11 -5.60
C ALA A 434 -26.04 22.35 -4.84
N GLU A 435 -26.00 22.32 -3.50
CA GLU A 435 -26.44 23.43 -2.66
C GLU A 435 -25.43 23.71 -1.54
N GLU A 436 -25.25 24.98 -1.22
CA GLU A 436 -24.39 25.42 -0.11
C GLU A 436 -25.05 25.14 1.24
N VAL A 437 -24.25 24.68 2.20
CA VAL A 437 -24.65 24.38 3.57
C VAL A 437 -23.58 24.86 4.54
N GLU A 438 -24.00 25.20 5.76
CA GLU A 438 -23.10 25.16 6.92
C GLU A 438 -23.02 23.71 7.40
N TRP A 439 -21.80 23.21 7.61
CA TRP A 439 -21.50 21.83 7.92
C TRP A 439 -20.64 21.74 9.18
N ASP A 440 -21.24 21.24 10.25
CA ASP A 440 -20.60 20.89 11.51
C ASP A 440 -20.14 19.43 11.47
N TYR A 441 -18.84 19.17 11.64
CA TYR A 441 -18.31 17.81 11.59
C TYR A 441 -18.68 16.94 12.81
N ALA A 442 -19.11 17.54 13.92
CA ALA A 442 -19.51 16.84 15.13
C ALA A 442 -20.65 17.54 15.91
N PRO A 443 -21.92 17.46 15.43
CA PRO A 443 -23.04 18.25 15.96
C PRO A 443 -23.45 18.03 17.43
N SER A 444 -22.83 17.09 18.15
CA SER A 444 -23.00 16.98 19.61
C SER A 444 -22.03 17.85 20.41
N GLY A 445 -20.94 18.33 19.80
CA GLY A 445 -19.82 18.97 20.49
C GLY A 445 -18.95 18.01 21.34
N LEU A 446 -19.26 16.70 21.34
CA LEU A 446 -18.62 15.69 22.17
C LEU A 446 -17.88 14.64 21.33
N ASN A 447 -16.82 14.08 21.89
CA ASN A 447 -16.27 12.80 21.49
C ASN A 447 -17.17 11.69 22.06
N LYS A 448 -18.01 11.05 21.22
CA LYS A 448 -18.99 10.06 21.70
C LYS A 448 -18.37 8.76 22.24
N PHE A 449 -17.06 8.57 22.12
CA PHE A 449 -16.34 7.43 22.73
C PHE A 449 -15.87 7.71 24.16
N THR A 450 -15.65 8.98 24.54
CA THR A 450 -15.13 9.36 25.87
C THR A 450 -16.11 10.20 26.68
N GLY A 451 -17.14 10.76 26.04
CA GLY A 451 -18.07 11.72 26.64
C GLY A 451 -17.48 13.13 26.82
N VAL A 452 -16.21 13.35 26.47
CA VAL A 452 -15.48 14.62 26.69
C VAL A 452 -15.83 15.64 25.60
N PRO A 453 -15.97 16.94 25.92
CA PRO A 453 -16.10 18.00 24.92
C PRO A 453 -14.92 18.05 23.96
N LEU A 454 -15.18 18.27 22.67
CA LEU A 454 -14.15 18.17 21.63
C LEU A 454 -13.05 19.25 21.71
N VAL A 455 -13.29 20.32 22.47
CA VAL A 455 -12.31 21.38 22.77
C VAL A 455 -11.53 21.14 24.07
N GLU A 456 -11.89 20.11 24.84
CA GLU A 456 -11.22 19.69 26.09
C GLU A 456 -10.43 18.39 25.92
N ASP A 457 -10.85 17.50 25.01
CA ASP A 457 -10.07 16.32 24.59
C ASP A 457 -8.84 16.76 23.77
N PRO A 458 -7.61 16.45 24.21
CA PRO A 458 -6.38 16.93 23.55
C PRO A 458 -6.18 16.47 22.10
N ASN A 459 -6.84 15.39 21.66
CA ASN A 459 -6.70 14.91 20.29
C ASN A 459 -7.64 15.68 19.36
N SER A 460 -8.90 15.88 19.76
CA SER A 460 -9.88 16.59 18.95
C SER A 460 -9.73 18.11 19.00
N ALA A 461 -9.16 18.68 20.07
CA ALA A 461 -9.01 20.13 20.22
C ALA A 461 -8.22 20.76 19.06
N ILE A 462 -7.28 20.02 18.46
CA ILE A 462 -6.53 20.43 17.27
C ILE A 462 -7.45 20.84 16.11
N PHE A 463 -8.58 20.13 15.93
CA PHE A 463 -9.53 20.34 14.83
C PHE A 463 -10.75 21.17 15.24
N PHE A 464 -11.09 21.21 16.55
CA PHE A 464 -12.31 21.85 17.05
C PHE A 464 -12.09 23.18 17.79
N GLU A 465 -10.88 23.52 18.20
CA GLU A 465 -10.59 24.84 18.81
C GLU A 465 -10.80 25.96 17.77
N ARG A 466 -11.66 26.93 18.11
CA ARG A 466 -11.92 28.15 17.34
C ARG A 466 -11.30 29.35 18.04
N ASN A 467 -10.36 30.04 17.38
CA ASN A 467 -9.60 31.14 17.98
C ASN A 467 -9.27 32.25 16.94
N ASP A 468 -8.26 33.08 17.23
CA ASP A 468 -7.79 34.13 16.33
C ASP A 468 -7.42 33.60 14.94
N THR A 469 -6.82 32.41 14.84
CA THR A 469 -6.34 31.84 13.56
C THR A 469 -6.97 30.50 13.16
N ARG A 470 -7.67 29.79 14.06
CA ARG A 470 -8.35 28.50 13.79
C ARG A 470 -9.85 28.65 13.55
N ILE A 471 -10.36 27.91 12.56
CA ILE A 471 -11.78 27.88 12.17
C ILE A 471 -12.63 27.06 13.16
N GLY A 472 -12.14 25.90 13.60
CA GLY A 472 -12.86 24.96 14.45
C GLY A 472 -13.79 24.02 13.66
N GLY A 473 -14.76 23.41 14.32
CA GLY A 473 -15.53 22.28 13.77
C GLY A 473 -16.55 22.54 12.65
N THR A 474 -16.73 23.78 12.19
CA THR A 474 -17.86 24.20 11.34
C THR A 474 -17.40 24.96 10.09
N TYR A 475 -17.85 24.53 8.92
CA TYR A 475 -17.43 25.04 7.61
C TYR A 475 -18.61 25.28 6.66
N ARG A 476 -18.51 26.27 5.78
CA ARG A 476 -19.36 26.39 4.59
C ARG A 476 -18.86 25.41 3.53
N LYS A 477 -19.79 24.60 3.02
CA LYS A 477 -19.55 23.47 2.10
C LYS A 477 -20.60 23.41 1.00
N VAL A 478 -20.41 22.57 -0.01
CA VAL A 478 -21.43 22.27 -1.03
C VAL A 478 -21.73 20.77 -1.02
N VAL A 479 -23.01 20.44 -1.02
CA VAL A 479 -23.47 19.04 -0.96
C VAL A 479 -24.53 18.76 -2.02
N TYR A 480 -24.55 17.53 -2.52
CA TYR A 480 -25.64 17.07 -3.39
C TYR A 480 -26.88 16.70 -2.57
N ARG A 481 -28.06 17.16 -2.98
CA ARG A 481 -29.36 16.78 -2.38
C ARG A 481 -30.39 16.45 -3.46
N GLU A 482 -31.25 15.47 -3.15
CA GLU A 482 -32.29 14.99 -4.05
C GLU A 482 -33.58 15.82 -3.88
N TYR A 483 -34.25 16.09 -5.01
CA TYR A 483 -35.52 16.80 -5.10
C TYR A 483 -36.59 15.89 -5.72
N LYS A 484 -37.87 16.20 -5.48
CA LYS A 484 -38.97 15.33 -5.94
C LYS A 484 -39.24 15.40 -7.44
N ASP A 485 -38.92 16.53 -8.06
CA ASP A 485 -39.26 16.86 -9.44
C ASP A 485 -38.39 18.02 -9.97
N ALA A 486 -38.51 18.30 -11.27
CA ALA A 486 -37.74 19.30 -12.00
C ALA A 486 -37.99 20.77 -11.56
N SER A 487 -38.91 21.06 -10.64
CA SER A 487 -39.10 22.41 -10.11
C SER A 487 -38.03 22.82 -9.09
N PHE A 488 -37.31 21.84 -8.52
CA PHE A 488 -36.34 22.03 -7.44
C PHE A 488 -36.84 22.84 -6.22
N GLN A 489 -38.17 22.82 -5.99
CA GLN A 489 -38.80 23.47 -4.83
C GLN A 489 -38.82 22.53 -3.61
N LEU A 490 -39.24 21.27 -3.80
CA LEU A 490 -39.40 20.31 -2.72
C LEU A 490 -38.25 19.29 -2.69
N LYS A 491 -37.38 19.42 -1.68
CA LYS A 491 -36.40 18.39 -1.33
C LYS A 491 -37.10 17.06 -1.03
N LYS A 492 -36.46 15.95 -1.37
CA LYS A 492 -36.80 14.62 -0.85
C LYS A 492 -36.28 14.54 0.60
N ILE A 493 -37.16 14.15 1.51
CA ILE A 493 -36.82 14.00 2.93
C ILE A 493 -36.14 12.63 3.10
N ARG A 494 -34.96 12.62 3.72
CA ARG A 494 -34.25 11.38 4.07
C ARG A 494 -34.99 10.65 5.19
N GLY A 495 -35.14 9.34 5.05
CA GLY A 495 -35.60 8.47 6.15
C GLY A 495 -34.50 8.21 7.18
N GLN A 496 -34.83 7.52 8.28
CA GLN A 496 -33.83 7.05 9.26
C GLN A 496 -32.79 6.12 8.60
N ASP A 497 -33.21 5.38 7.58
CA ASP A 497 -32.38 4.51 6.74
C ASP A 497 -31.41 5.29 5.82
N GLU A 498 -31.68 6.57 5.53
CA GLU A 498 -30.82 7.46 4.73
C GLU A 498 -30.07 8.48 5.60
N ALA A 499 -30.28 8.50 6.93
CA ALA A 499 -29.63 9.44 7.85
C ALA A 499 -28.10 9.33 7.82
N HIS A 500 -27.59 8.10 7.74
CA HIS A 500 -26.17 7.78 7.66
C HIS A 500 -25.44 8.44 6.49
N LEU A 501 -26.14 8.84 5.42
CA LEU A 501 -25.50 9.49 4.28
C LEU A 501 -24.84 10.82 4.67
N ALA A 502 -25.34 11.51 5.72
CA ALA A 502 -24.80 12.76 6.22
C ALA A 502 -24.39 13.74 5.10
N MET A 503 -23.08 13.94 4.85
CA MET A 503 -22.59 14.85 3.81
C MET A 503 -22.93 14.37 2.39
N LEU A 504 -22.79 13.07 2.11
CA LEU A 504 -22.95 12.45 0.79
C LEU A 504 -24.26 12.81 0.09
N GLY A 505 -24.25 12.74 -1.24
CA GLY A 505 -25.43 12.77 -2.08
C GLY A 505 -26.37 11.56 -1.90
N PRO A 506 -27.57 11.57 -2.53
CA PRO A 506 -28.44 10.39 -2.59
C PRO A 506 -27.77 9.18 -3.26
N THR A 507 -28.09 7.97 -2.78
CA THR A 507 -27.66 6.74 -3.46
C THR A 507 -28.48 6.48 -4.73
N LEU A 508 -27.89 6.79 -5.88
CA LEU A 508 -28.44 6.51 -7.20
C LEU A 508 -28.29 5.02 -7.53
N ARG A 509 -29.21 4.45 -8.31
CA ARG A 509 -29.22 3.00 -8.57
C ARG A 509 -30.02 2.55 -9.79
N GLY A 510 -29.43 1.64 -10.56
CA GLY A 510 -30.03 1.00 -11.72
C GLY A 510 -29.69 -0.49 -11.81
N GLU A 511 -30.53 -1.23 -12.53
CA GLU A 511 -30.24 -2.60 -12.95
C GLU A 511 -29.58 -2.59 -14.34
N VAL A 512 -28.82 -3.61 -14.70
CA VAL A 512 -28.30 -3.78 -16.08
C VAL A 512 -29.44 -3.70 -17.10
N GLY A 513 -29.26 -2.84 -18.11
CA GLY A 513 -30.24 -2.48 -19.13
C GLY A 513 -31.03 -1.20 -18.83
N ASP A 514 -30.97 -0.65 -17.62
CA ASP A 514 -31.63 0.61 -17.26
C ASP A 514 -30.90 1.86 -17.81
N LEU A 515 -31.64 2.95 -17.96
CA LEU A 515 -31.13 4.28 -18.30
C LEU A 515 -31.43 5.27 -17.16
N LEU A 516 -30.40 5.82 -16.53
CA LEU A 516 -30.55 6.86 -15.51
C LEU A 516 -30.56 8.22 -16.20
N LYS A 517 -31.64 8.97 -16.00
CA LYS A 517 -31.82 10.36 -16.43
C LYS A 517 -31.65 11.26 -15.21
N VAL A 518 -30.53 11.95 -15.10
CA VAL A 518 -30.19 12.75 -13.92
C VAL A 518 -30.24 14.23 -14.27
N THR A 519 -31.29 14.91 -13.83
CA THR A 519 -31.43 16.36 -13.98
C THR A 519 -30.73 17.06 -12.82
N PHE A 520 -29.70 17.85 -13.15
CA PHE A 520 -28.87 18.57 -12.21
C PHE A 520 -29.12 20.07 -12.27
N LEU A 521 -29.35 20.71 -11.13
CA LEU A 521 -29.39 22.18 -10.97
C LEU A 521 -28.23 22.62 -10.07
N ASN A 522 -27.40 23.56 -10.52
CA ASN A 522 -26.43 24.19 -9.62
C ASN A 522 -27.09 25.34 -8.84
N LYS A 523 -27.15 25.22 -7.50
CA LYS A 523 -27.66 26.28 -6.59
C LYS A 523 -26.54 26.92 -5.75
N ALA A 524 -25.29 26.48 -5.92
CA ALA A 524 -24.12 27.06 -5.26
C ALA A 524 -23.57 28.28 -6.04
N THR A 525 -22.64 29.02 -5.44
CA THR A 525 -22.00 30.21 -6.04
C THR A 525 -20.83 29.90 -6.96
N LYS A 526 -20.23 28.71 -6.86
CA LYS A 526 -19.15 28.20 -7.74
C LYS A 526 -19.76 27.27 -8.82
N PRO A 527 -19.13 27.10 -9.99
CA PRO A 527 -19.62 26.18 -11.03
C PRO A 527 -19.28 24.71 -10.71
N TYR A 528 -20.25 23.81 -10.84
CA TYR A 528 -20.10 22.35 -10.60
C TYR A 528 -20.74 21.54 -11.73
N ASN A 529 -20.47 20.24 -11.84
CA ASN A 529 -21.17 19.33 -12.76
C ASN A 529 -21.58 18.00 -12.07
N LEU A 530 -21.87 16.97 -12.87
CA LEU A 530 -21.92 15.57 -12.43
C LEU A 530 -21.12 14.69 -13.41
N HIS A 531 -20.09 14.04 -12.88
CA HIS A 531 -19.34 12.94 -13.50
C HIS A 531 -19.62 11.65 -12.72
N THR A 532 -19.51 10.47 -13.33
CA THR A 532 -19.77 9.19 -12.64
C THR A 532 -18.84 8.07 -13.08
N HIS A 533 -18.44 7.25 -12.12
CA HIS A 533 -17.92 5.92 -12.35
C HIS A 533 -19.03 4.93 -12.72
N GLY A 534 -18.67 3.78 -13.28
CA GLY A 534 -19.57 2.63 -13.42
C GLY A 534 -20.76 2.76 -14.39
N ALA A 535 -20.69 3.61 -15.42
CA ALA A 535 -21.77 3.73 -16.42
C ALA A 535 -21.27 3.96 -17.85
N TYR A 536 -22.10 3.59 -18.83
CA TYR A 536 -21.92 3.89 -20.25
C TYR A 536 -22.56 5.24 -20.58
N TYR A 537 -21.76 6.25 -20.91
CA TYR A 537 -22.24 7.59 -21.28
C TYR A 537 -21.29 8.31 -22.25
N GLU A 538 -21.53 9.60 -22.49
CA GLU A 538 -20.56 10.51 -23.11
C GLU A 538 -19.95 11.37 -22.01
N PRO A 539 -18.64 11.26 -21.73
CA PRO A 539 -18.02 12.06 -20.68
C PRO A 539 -18.17 13.55 -20.96
N ASP A 540 -18.67 14.28 -19.96
CA ASP A 540 -19.11 15.66 -20.12
C ASP A 540 -18.62 16.53 -18.95
N THR A 541 -17.43 17.10 -19.16
CA THR A 541 -16.71 17.93 -18.19
C THR A 541 -17.17 19.39 -18.19
N ILE A 542 -18.22 19.76 -18.93
CA ILE A 542 -18.66 21.15 -19.08
C ILE A 542 -19.21 21.69 -17.73
N PRO A 543 -18.61 22.75 -17.15
CA PRO A 543 -19.05 23.29 -15.85
C PRO A 543 -20.43 23.94 -15.92
N ILE A 544 -21.31 23.62 -14.96
CA ILE A 544 -22.66 24.18 -14.90
C ILE A 544 -22.66 25.40 -13.99
N GLN A 545 -22.83 26.56 -14.62
CA GLN A 545 -22.82 27.85 -13.94
C GLN A 545 -23.96 27.96 -12.90
N PRO A 546 -23.78 28.76 -11.83
CA PRO A 546 -24.82 29.02 -10.83
C PRO A 546 -26.19 29.35 -11.45
N GLY A 547 -27.24 28.69 -10.95
CA GLY A 547 -28.62 28.83 -11.43
C GLY A 547 -28.98 27.99 -12.66
N ASN A 548 -28.01 27.44 -13.40
CA ASN A 548 -28.29 26.66 -14.61
C ASN A 548 -28.59 25.18 -14.33
N THR A 549 -29.39 24.58 -15.22
CA THR A 549 -29.81 23.17 -15.16
C THR A 549 -29.29 22.39 -16.37
N LYS A 550 -28.94 21.11 -16.18
CA LYS A 550 -28.55 20.17 -17.25
C LYS A 550 -29.17 18.79 -16.98
N THR A 551 -29.33 17.95 -18.01
CA THR A 551 -29.77 16.56 -17.84
C THR A 551 -28.74 15.60 -18.42
N TYR A 552 -28.19 14.75 -17.57
CA TYR A 552 -27.28 13.67 -17.94
C TYR A 552 -28.06 12.38 -18.20
N HIS A 553 -27.50 11.52 -19.06
CA HIS A 553 -28.06 10.23 -19.42
C HIS A 553 -26.98 9.16 -19.28
N TRP A 554 -27.14 8.26 -18.31
CA TRP A 554 -26.17 7.23 -17.96
C TRP A 554 -26.80 5.84 -18.15
N ALA A 555 -26.28 5.06 -19.11
CA ALA A 555 -26.78 3.72 -19.39
C ALA A 555 -26.02 2.67 -18.56
N ILE A 556 -26.75 1.78 -17.88
CA ILE A 556 -26.14 0.65 -17.18
C ILE A 556 -25.99 -0.51 -18.18
N ALA A 557 -24.99 -0.41 -19.06
CA ALA A 557 -24.71 -1.45 -20.05
C ALA A 557 -24.14 -2.72 -19.38
N GLU A 558 -24.27 -3.86 -20.05
CA GLU A 558 -23.94 -5.19 -19.50
C GLU A 558 -22.50 -5.28 -18.96
N GLN A 559 -21.53 -4.64 -19.62
CA GLN A 559 -20.13 -4.64 -19.20
C GLN A 559 -19.84 -3.80 -17.92
N TYR A 560 -20.75 -2.91 -17.50
CA TYR A 560 -20.68 -2.19 -16.21
C TYR A 560 -21.54 -2.86 -15.13
N GLY A 561 -22.07 -4.04 -15.43
CA GLY A 561 -22.82 -4.87 -14.50
C GLY A 561 -21.93 -5.76 -13.62
N PRO A 562 -22.48 -6.33 -12.54
CA PRO A 562 -21.79 -7.32 -11.73
C PRO A 562 -21.62 -8.65 -12.47
N THR A 563 -20.38 -9.10 -12.63
CA THR A 563 -20.01 -10.45 -13.11
C THR A 563 -20.56 -11.55 -12.19
N PRO A 564 -20.48 -12.85 -12.54
CA PRO A 564 -20.85 -13.95 -11.63
C PRO A 564 -20.03 -14.02 -10.32
N THR A 565 -18.86 -13.38 -10.27
CA THR A 565 -17.99 -13.30 -9.07
C THR A 565 -18.26 -12.08 -8.19
N ASP A 566 -18.95 -11.06 -8.70
CA ASP A 566 -19.27 -9.84 -7.97
C ASP A 566 -20.45 -10.01 -6.99
N PRO A 567 -20.66 -9.07 -6.05
CA PRO A 567 -21.92 -8.95 -5.32
C PRO A 567 -23.13 -8.60 -6.23
N GLU A 568 -24.35 -8.64 -5.68
CA GLU A 568 -25.58 -8.37 -6.46
C GLU A 568 -25.70 -6.93 -7.00
N CYS A 569 -24.96 -6.00 -6.37
CA CYS A 569 -24.76 -4.62 -6.80
C CYS A 569 -23.29 -4.21 -6.57
N LEU A 570 -22.68 -3.54 -7.54
CA LEU A 570 -21.38 -2.88 -7.42
C LEU A 570 -21.55 -1.43 -6.94
N THR A 571 -20.51 -0.90 -6.29
CA THR A 571 -20.45 0.48 -5.80
C THR A 571 -19.58 1.34 -6.69
N TRP A 572 -20.07 2.53 -7.01
CA TRP A 572 -19.38 3.55 -7.78
C TRP A 572 -19.62 4.92 -7.13
N ARG A 573 -18.76 5.89 -7.44
CA ARG A 573 -18.92 7.30 -7.03
C ARG A 573 -19.38 8.16 -8.19
N TYR A 574 -20.24 9.14 -7.88
CA TYR A 574 -20.49 10.28 -8.74
C TYR A 574 -20.11 11.57 -7.99
N TYR A 575 -19.57 12.55 -8.71
CA TYR A 575 -18.88 13.71 -8.14
C TYR A 575 -18.81 14.87 -9.15
N SER A 576 -18.32 16.04 -8.73
CA SER A 576 -18.03 17.15 -9.67
C SER A 576 -16.58 17.04 -10.16
N SER A 577 -16.41 17.19 -11.47
CA SER A 577 -15.15 17.12 -12.20
C SER A 577 -14.75 18.47 -12.83
N VAL A 578 -15.17 19.58 -12.22
CA VAL A 578 -14.91 20.94 -12.73
C VAL A 578 -13.53 21.40 -12.30
N ASP A 579 -13.25 21.35 -11.00
CA ASP A 579 -11.88 21.36 -10.47
C ASP A 579 -11.71 20.21 -9.48
N VAL A 580 -11.29 19.04 -9.98
CA VAL A 580 -11.18 17.81 -9.19
C VAL A 580 -10.35 17.96 -7.92
N GLU A 581 -9.38 18.86 -7.90
CA GLU A 581 -8.51 19.14 -6.73
C GLU A 581 -9.23 19.88 -5.59
N LYS A 582 -10.44 20.40 -5.82
CA LYS A 582 -11.19 21.26 -4.88
C LYS A 582 -12.64 20.85 -4.71
N ASP A 583 -13.31 20.48 -5.80
CA ASP A 583 -14.65 19.89 -5.81
C ASP A 583 -14.75 18.72 -4.82
N MET A 584 -13.69 17.89 -4.72
CA MET A 584 -13.67 16.78 -3.78
C MET A 584 -13.75 17.25 -2.31
N TRP A 585 -13.03 18.32 -1.96
CA TRP A 585 -13.01 18.87 -0.60
C TRP A 585 -14.24 19.70 -0.28
N ASP A 586 -14.91 20.31 -1.28
CA ASP A 586 -16.16 21.06 -1.06
C ASP A 586 -17.29 20.19 -0.49
N GLY A 587 -17.29 18.88 -0.77
CA GLY A 587 -18.28 17.90 -0.32
C GLY A 587 -19.21 17.35 -1.41
N VAL A 588 -18.98 17.69 -2.69
CA VAL A 588 -19.80 17.24 -3.84
C VAL A 588 -19.45 15.81 -4.28
N SER A 589 -19.85 14.84 -3.45
CA SER A 589 -19.67 13.40 -3.67
C SER A 589 -20.97 12.63 -3.36
N GLY A 590 -21.22 11.53 -4.07
CA GLY A 590 -22.36 10.63 -3.87
C GLY A 590 -22.13 9.24 -4.47
N THR A 591 -23.06 8.31 -4.21
CA THR A 591 -22.91 6.89 -4.57
C THR A 591 -23.85 6.50 -5.70
N LEU A 592 -23.35 5.75 -6.69
CA LEU A 592 -24.13 5.05 -7.70
C LEU A 592 -23.98 3.53 -7.48
N LEU A 593 -25.07 2.77 -7.57
CA LEU A 593 -25.05 1.30 -7.58
C LEU A 593 -25.50 0.75 -8.94
N THR A 594 -24.72 -0.16 -9.53
CA THR A 594 -25.15 -0.97 -10.68
C THR A 594 -25.43 -2.40 -10.24
N CYS A 595 -26.65 -2.88 -10.51
CA CYS A 595 -27.17 -4.13 -9.97
C CYS A 595 -27.54 -5.13 -11.06
N ARG A 596 -27.55 -6.42 -10.71
CA ARG A 596 -28.04 -7.46 -11.64
C ARG A 596 -29.54 -7.27 -11.97
N PRO A 597 -30.02 -7.68 -13.16
CA PRO A 597 -31.42 -7.58 -13.55
C PRO A 597 -32.37 -8.22 -12.52
N GLY A 598 -33.36 -7.46 -12.07
CA GLY A 598 -34.32 -7.90 -11.06
C GLY A 598 -33.80 -7.94 -9.62
N THR A 599 -32.61 -7.44 -9.29
CA THR A 599 -32.13 -7.34 -7.89
C THR A 599 -32.88 -6.26 -7.10
N LEU A 600 -33.42 -5.22 -7.75
CA LEU A 600 -34.09 -4.10 -7.09
C LEU A 600 -35.61 -4.28 -7.02
N ASN A 601 -36.20 -3.84 -5.92
CA ASN A 601 -37.65 -3.85 -5.70
C ASN A 601 -38.32 -2.57 -6.27
N ARG A 602 -39.65 -2.46 -6.17
CA ARG A 602 -40.41 -1.31 -6.72
C ARG A 602 -40.07 0.06 -6.10
N LYS A 603 -39.41 0.09 -4.93
CA LYS A 603 -38.89 1.31 -4.28
C LYS A 603 -37.40 1.56 -4.58
N GLY A 604 -36.77 0.72 -5.40
CA GLY A 604 -35.35 0.83 -5.75
C GLY A 604 -34.37 0.23 -4.74
N LYS A 605 -34.82 -0.27 -3.58
CA LYS A 605 -33.95 -1.02 -2.65
C LYS A 605 -33.64 -2.43 -3.16
N GLN A 606 -32.52 -2.99 -2.76
CA GLN A 606 -32.18 -4.40 -3.00
C GLN A 606 -33.23 -5.35 -2.40
N LYS A 607 -33.31 -6.58 -2.93
CA LYS A 607 -34.22 -7.65 -2.46
C LYS A 607 -33.58 -8.68 -1.52
N TYR A 608 -32.26 -8.79 -1.54
CA TYR A 608 -31.52 -9.92 -0.96
C TYR A 608 -30.58 -9.50 0.19
N VAL A 609 -30.82 -8.31 0.74
CA VAL A 609 -30.20 -7.73 1.94
C VAL A 609 -31.26 -6.92 2.68
N ASP A 610 -31.18 -6.88 4.00
CA ASP A 610 -32.16 -6.26 4.87
C ASP A 610 -31.85 -4.75 5.07
N ARG A 611 -30.56 -4.41 5.03
CA ARG A 611 -30.05 -3.03 5.11
C ARG A 611 -28.97 -2.75 4.06
N GLU A 612 -28.90 -1.48 3.66
CA GLU A 612 -27.93 -0.93 2.71
C GLU A 612 -27.34 0.34 3.34
N PHE A 613 -26.01 0.43 3.46
CA PHE A 613 -25.30 1.62 3.93
C PHE A 613 -24.25 2.06 2.92
N ALA A 614 -24.13 3.37 2.69
CA ALA A 614 -23.05 3.97 1.91
C ALA A 614 -22.10 4.76 2.82
N LEU A 615 -20.81 4.48 2.72
CA LEU A 615 -19.74 5.06 3.54
C LEU A 615 -18.65 5.65 2.65
N LEU A 616 -18.25 6.88 2.94
CA LEU A 616 -17.12 7.59 2.39
C LEU A 616 -16.12 7.81 3.52
N PHE A 617 -14.93 7.23 3.39
CA PHE A 617 -13.77 7.52 4.23
C PHE A 617 -12.89 8.52 3.48
N SER A 618 -12.55 9.65 4.10
CA SER A 618 -11.67 10.68 3.50
C SER A 618 -11.20 11.67 4.57
N VAL A 619 -9.94 12.12 4.47
CA VAL A 619 -9.43 13.25 5.27
C VAL A 619 -9.83 14.54 4.56
N MET A 620 -11.00 15.08 4.93
CA MET A 620 -11.58 16.26 4.28
C MET A 620 -10.72 17.50 4.54
N ASP A 621 -9.85 17.85 3.59
CA ASP A 621 -8.92 18.97 3.71
C ASP A 621 -9.57 20.31 3.34
N GLU A 622 -10.15 20.99 4.33
CA GLU A 622 -10.78 22.29 4.16
C GLU A 622 -9.77 23.39 3.78
N SER A 623 -8.46 23.17 3.96
CA SER A 623 -7.42 24.10 3.46
C SER A 623 -7.32 24.12 1.93
N GLN A 624 -7.94 23.16 1.24
CA GLN A 624 -7.98 23.07 -0.22
C GLN A 624 -9.38 23.35 -0.81
N SER A 625 -10.37 23.61 0.04
CA SER A 625 -11.76 23.94 -0.33
C SER A 625 -11.89 25.24 -1.15
N HIS A 626 -12.86 25.31 -2.07
CA HIS A 626 -13.22 26.56 -2.77
C HIS A 626 -13.75 27.65 -1.83
N TYR A 627 -14.10 27.29 -0.59
CA TYR A 627 -14.69 28.16 0.42
C TYR A 627 -13.72 28.51 1.55
N LEU A 628 -12.43 28.17 1.46
CA LEU A 628 -11.46 28.47 2.53
C LEU A 628 -11.47 29.95 2.95
N VAL A 629 -11.50 30.88 1.99
CA VAL A 629 -11.47 32.33 2.27
C VAL A 629 -12.77 32.78 2.95
N GLU A 630 -13.92 32.30 2.47
CA GLU A 630 -15.21 32.53 3.10
C GLU A 630 -15.28 31.94 4.51
N ASN A 631 -14.67 30.77 4.74
CA ASN A 631 -14.62 30.09 6.04
C ASN A 631 -13.70 30.82 7.02
N ILE A 632 -12.51 31.27 6.58
CA ILE A 632 -11.63 32.12 7.38
C ILE A 632 -12.38 33.38 7.84
N LEU A 633 -13.04 34.09 6.91
CA LEU A 633 -13.75 35.34 7.20
C LEU A 633 -15.00 35.17 8.08
N ALA A 634 -15.64 33.99 8.05
CA ALA A 634 -16.83 33.70 8.86
C ALA A 634 -16.50 33.14 10.25
N TYR A 635 -15.42 32.37 10.37
CA TYR A 635 -15.19 31.53 11.54
C TYR A 635 -13.95 31.90 12.38
N THR A 636 -12.85 32.47 11.87
CA THR A 636 -11.76 32.91 12.77
C THR A 636 -12.07 34.25 13.45
N TYR A 637 -11.48 34.53 14.62
CA TYR A 637 -11.67 35.83 15.28
C TYR A 637 -10.77 36.93 14.70
N ARG A 638 -9.65 36.55 14.07
CA ARG A 638 -8.68 37.46 13.41
C ARG A 638 -8.26 36.95 12.04
N PRO A 639 -9.14 37.06 11.01
CA PRO A 639 -8.82 36.70 9.63
C PRO A 639 -7.53 37.31 9.07
N ASP A 640 -7.13 38.48 9.58
CA ASP A 640 -5.92 39.20 9.20
C ASP A 640 -4.61 38.59 9.74
N LEU A 641 -4.70 37.62 10.66
CA LEU A 641 -3.55 36.90 11.24
C LEU A 641 -3.41 35.46 10.72
N VAL A 642 -4.32 34.98 9.87
CA VAL A 642 -4.31 33.60 9.36
C VAL A 642 -3.21 33.41 8.31
N ASN A 643 -2.24 32.55 8.61
CA ASN A 643 -1.29 32.05 7.61
C ASN A 643 -1.78 30.71 7.05
N THR A 644 -2.29 30.71 5.82
CA THR A 644 -2.74 29.48 5.13
C THR A 644 -1.61 28.51 4.76
N THR A 645 -0.35 28.90 4.96
CA THR A 645 0.84 28.04 4.78
C THR A 645 1.42 27.48 6.08
N ASP A 646 0.84 27.80 7.24
CA ASP A 646 1.22 27.20 8.52
C ASP A 646 0.78 25.72 8.57
N PRO A 647 1.70 24.76 8.77
CA PRO A 647 1.34 23.35 8.94
C PRO A 647 0.30 23.11 10.04
N MET A 648 0.34 23.89 11.14
CA MET A 648 -0.63 23.76 12.22
C MET A 648 -2.01 24.31 11.87
N PHE A 649 -2.10 25.23 10.91
CA PHE A 649 -3.37 25.66 10.32
C PHE A 649 -3.90 24.59 9.36
N ILE A 650 -3.05 24.04 8.48
CA ILE A 650 -3.44 22.98 7.54
C ILE A 650 -3.95 21.75 8.29
N GLU A 651 -3.22 21.26 9.30
CA GLU A 651 -3.62 20.17 10.21
C GLU A 651 -4.99 20.43 10.84
N SER A 652 -5.22 21.63 11.39
CA SER A 652 -6.50 21.99 12.04
C SER A 652 -7.72 21.96 11.10
N ASN A 653 -7.49 21.95 9.79
CA ASN A 653 -8.51 21.93 8.74
C ASN A 653 -8.63 20.56 8.05
N GLN A 654 -7.91 19.53 8.50
CA GLN A 654 -7.96 18.18 7.94
C GLN A 654 -8.92 17.28 8.74
N MET A 655 -10.20 17.28 8.31
CA MET A 655 -11.28 16.59 9.00
C MET A 655 -11.35 15.11 8.59
N HIS A 656 -10.62 14.30 9.36
CA HIS A 656 -10.52 12.84 9.29
C HIS A 656 -11.89 12.14 9.48
N SER A 657 -12.69 12.00 8.42
CA SER A 657 -14.14 11.77 8.55
C SER A 657 -14.69 10.51 7.88
N ILE A 658 -15.85 10.07 8.39
CA ILE A 658 -16.73 9.09 7.76
C ILE A 658 -18.03 9.82 7.39
N ASN A 659 -18.36 9.92 6.10
CA ASN A 659 -19.50 10.69 5.57
C ASN A 659 -19.54 12.17 6.02
N GLY A 660 -18.39 12.78 6.29
CA GLY A 660 -18.30 14.14 6.83
C GLY A 660 -18.63 14.26 8.32
N ARG A 661 -18.51 13.16 9.09
CA ARG A 661 -18.65 13.15 10.55
C ARG A 661 -17.42 12.52 11.22
N VAL A 662 -17.12 12.96 12.45
CA VAL A 662 -15.96 12.52 13.24
C VAL A 662 -16.36 12.15 14.68
N TRP A 663 -15.48 11.44 15.40
CA TRP A 663 -15.61 11.15 16.85
C TRP A 663 -16.98 10.57 17.27
N GLY A 664 -17.54 9.68 16.45
CA GLY A 664 -18.81 9.00 16.72
C GLY A 664 -20.07 9.81 16.33
N ASN A 665 -19.92 10.99 15.72
CA ASN A 665 -21.05 11.86 15.34
C ASN A 665 -21.77 11.45 14.04
N LEU A 666 -21.52 10.24 13.53
CA LEU A 666 -22.26 9.63 12.43
C LEU A 666 -23.45 8.84 12.97
N GLU A 667 -24.65 9.10 12.43
CA GLU A 667 -25.91 8.57 12.98
C GLU A 667 -26.63 7.66 11.97
N GLY A 668 -27.56 6.83 12.45
CA GLY A 668 -28.41 5.98 11.60
C GLY A 668 -27.81 4.63 11.21
N LEU A 669 -26.61 4.28 11.68
CA LEU A 669 -25.99 2.95 11.51
C LEU A 669 -26.60 1.89 12.46
N ASN A 670 -27.93 1.74 12.40
CA ASN A 670 -28.68 0.79 13.21
C ASN A 670 -28.94 -0.50 12.43
N VAL A 671 -28.69 -1.65 13.04
CA VAL A 671 -28.76 -3.00 12.46
C VAL A 671 -29.54 -3.92 13.41
N CYS A 672 -30.35 -4.84 12.87
CA CYS A 672 -30.98 -5.88 13.68
C CYS A 672 -30.09 -7.12 13.77
N LEU A 673 -30.10 -7.78 14.92
CA LEU A 673 -29.45 -9.08 15.10
C LEU A 673 -30.04 -10.11 14.12
N GLY A 674 -29.19 -10.67 13.26
CA GLY A 674 -29.56 -11.56 12.16
C GLY A 674 -29.59 -10.91 10.77
N ASP A 675 -29.60 -9.56 10.67
CA ASP A 675 -29.66 -8.86 9.37
C ASP A 675 -28.47 -9.23 8.46
N LYS A 676 -28.77 -9.38 7.17
CA LYS A 676 -27.77 -9.36 6.11
C LYS A 676 -27.62 -7.94 5.58
N VAL A 677 -26.46 -7.33 5.80
CA VAL A 677 -26.18 -5.91 5.53
C VAL A 677 -25.24 -5.75 4.34
N SER A 678 -25.61 -4.88 3.39
CA SER A 678 -24.75 -4.44 2.30
C SER A 678 -24.03 -3.15 2.68
N TRP A 679 -22.70 -3.20 2.78
CA TRP A 679 -21.85 -2.04 3.04
C TRP A 679 -21.16 -1.60 1.75
N HIS A 680 -21.47 -0.39 1.29
CA HIS A 680 -20.96 0.23 0.07
C HIS A 680 -19.91 1.29 0.46
N MET A 681 -18.63 0.98 0.30
CA MET A 681 -17.51 1.81 0.73
C MET A 681 -16.88 2.56 -0.45
N ALA A 682 -16.48 3.80 -0.21
CA ALA A 682 -15.79 4.68 -1.14
C ALA A 682 -14.76 5.54 -0.40
N THR A 683 -13.83 6.12 -1.14
CA THR A 683 -12.87 7.14 -0.67
C THR A 683 -12.50 8.07 -1.82
N PHE A 684 -11.84 9.18 -1.52
CA PHE A 684 -11.04 10.00 -2.42
C PHE A 684 -10.02 10.77 -1.58
N GLY A 685 -8.92 11.20 -2.20
CA GLY A 685 -7.95 12.08 -1.57
C GLY A 685 -6.57 12.03 -2.19
N LYS A 686 -5.54 12.28 -1.38
CA LYS A 686 -4.11 12.28 -1.72
C LYS A 686 -3.54 10.85 -1.57
N ALA A 687 -2.25 10.65 -1.82
CA ALA A 687 -1.60 9.34 -1.65
C ALA A 687 -1.75 8.77 -0.22
N ILE A 688 -1.77 9.66 0.79
CA ILE A 688 -1.96 9.32 2.20
C ILE A 688 -3.40 8.93 2.59
N ASP A 689 -4.41 9.19 1.75
CA ASP A 689 -5.81 8.79 1.99
C ASP A 689 -6.04 7.27 1.74
N ILE A 690 -5.09 6.44 2.20
CA ILE A 690 -5.33 5.02 2.41
C ILE A 690 -6.20 4.85 3.66
N HIS A 691 -7.20 3.98 3.59
CA HIS A 691 -8.06 3.68 4.72
C HIS A 691 -8.23 2.19 4.90
N THR A 692 -8.37 1.81 6.16
CA THR A 692 -8.67 0.44 6.56
C THR A 692 -9.86 0.43 7.52
N PRO A 693 -11.09 0.49 6.98
CA PRO A 693 -12.32 0.40 7.78
C PRO A 693 -12.36 -0.92 8.54
N TYR A 694 -12.48 -0.84 9.86
CA TYR A 694 -12.61 -1.96 10.77
C TYR A 694 -13.98 -1.97 11.43
N PHE A 695 -14.61 -3.14 11.42
CA PHE A 695 -15.88 -3.37 12.10
C PHE A 695 -15.62 -4.16 13.38
N HIS A 696 -15.60 -3.44 14.52
CA HIS A 696 -15.49 -4.08 15.82
C HIS A 696 -16.63 -5.12 16.01
N GLY A 697 -16.33 -6.27 16.61
CA GLY A 697 -17.31 -7.30 17.00
C GLY A 697 -17.92 -8.17 15.88
N ASN A 698 -17.98 -7.72 14.61
CA ASN A 698 -18.60 -8.45 13.48
C ASN A 698 -17.72 -8.45 12.22
N THR A 699 -17.66 -9.59 11.52
CA THR A 699 -16.92 -9.74 10.24
C THR A 699 -17.86 -9.78 9.03
N PHE A 700 -17.42 -9.23 7.91
CA PHE A 700 -18.04 -9.34 6.58
C PHE A 700 -17.31 -10.36 5.69
N GLN A 701 -17.91 -10.69 4.54
CA GLN A 701 -17.28 -11.47 3.48
C GLN A 701 -16.78 -10.58 2.34
N VAL A 702 -15.56 -10.85 1.90
CA VAL A 702 -14.94 -10.24 0.71
C VAL A 702 -14.05 -11.27 0.02
N ASN A 703 -14.21 -11.47 -1.29
CA ASN A 703 -13.47 -12.48 -2.08
C ASN A 703 -13.48 -13.90 -1.43
N GLY A 704 -14.60 -14.32 -0.86
CA GLY A 704 -14.74 -15.62 -0.19
C GLY A 704 -13.99 -15.78 1.13
N LYS A 705 -13.22 -14.78 1.56
CA LYS A 705 -12.65 -14.69 2.91
C LYS A 705 -13.62 -13.97 3.84
N PHE A 706 -13.63 -14.36 5.11
CA PHE A 706 -14.12 -13.48 6.16
C PHE A 706 -13.05 -12.45 6.52
N ARG A 707 -13.48 -11.22 6.80
CA ARG A 707 -12.64 -10.08 7.22
C ARG A 707 -13.45 -9.16 8.13
N ASP A 708 -12.75 -8.46 9.01
CA ASP A 708 -13.24 -7.30 9.76
C ASP A 708 -12.61 -5.99 9.27
N THR A 709 -11.43 -6.05 8.64
CA THR A 709 -10.74 -4.94 7.95
C THR A 709 -10.77 -5.05 6.42
N LEU A 710 -10.76 -3.90 5.72
CA LEU A 710 -10.72 -3.83 4.24
C LEU A 710 -9.58 -2.91 3.73
N GLU A 711 -8.84 -3.32 2.69
CA GLU A 711 -7.86 -2.47 1.98
C GLU A 711 -8.61 -1.48 1.07
N VAL A 712 -8.61 -0.18 1.41
CA VAL A 712 -9.24 0.87 0.59
C VAL A 712 -8.22 1.95 0.25
N ALA A 713 -7.83 2.02 -1.03
CA ALA A 713 -6.92 3.04 -1.56
C ALA A 713 -7.73 4.25 -2.12
N PRO A 714 -7.15 5.47 -2.21
CA PRO A 714 -7.86 6.67 -2.64
C PRO A 714 -8.62 6.45 -3.96
N SER A 715 -9.82 7.02 -4.08
CA SER A 715 -10.71 6.89 -5.25
C SER A 715 -11.18 5.46 -5.57
N THR A 716 -10.93 4.45 -4.72
CA THR A 716 -11.48 3.09 -4.90
C THR A 716 -12.86 2.89 -4.26
N HIS A 717 -13.58 1.87 -4.73
CA HIS A 717 -14.96 1.58 -4.38
C HIS A 717 -15.16 0.06 -4.13
N TYR A 718 -15.93 -0.30 -3.10
CA TYR A 718 -16.20 -1.70 -2.76
C TYR A 718 -17.64 -1.92 -2.25
N THR A 719 -18.22 -3.08 -2.56
CA THR A 719 -19.39 -3.61 -1.84
C THR A 719 -18.93 -4.84 -1.04
N VAL A 720 -19.18 -4.87 0.27
CA VAL A 720 -18.98 -6.06 1.12
C VAL A 720 -20.28 -6.43 1.84
N VAL A 721 -20.44 -7.72 2.17
CA VAL A 721 -21.67 -8.25 2.78
C VAL A 721 -21.37 -8.76 4.19
N MET A 722 -22.08 -8.21 5.17
CA MET A 722 -22.02 -8.61 6.57
C MET A 722 -23.26 -9.41 6.95
N HIS A 723 -23.11 -10.36 7.86
CA HIS A 723 -24.20 -10.94 8.64
C HIS A 723 -23.98 -10.53 10.10
N ALA A 724 -24.87 -9.73 10.66
CA ALA A 724 -24.72 -9.21 12.02
C ALA A 724 -25.17 -10.27 13.04
N ASP A 725 -24.23 -10.87 13.77
CA ASP A 725 -24.52 -11.93 14.75
C ASP A 725 -24.05 -11.61 16.17
N ASN A 726 -23.26 -10.55 16.37
CA ASN A 726 -22.80 -10.10 17.67
C ASN A 726 -23.55 -8.82 18.10
N PRO A 727 -24.50 -8.91 19.06
CA PRO A 727 -25.28 -7.77 19.52
C PRO A 727 -24.42 -6.76 20.30
N GLY A 728 -24.89 -5.52 20.39
CA GLY A 728 -24.24 -4.44 21.14
C GLY A 728 -23.94 -3.18 20.34
N SER A 729 -23.33 -2.21 21.00
CA SER A 729 -22.81 -0.97 20.39
C SER A 729 -21.33 -1.16 20.06
N TRP A 730 -20.99 -1.00 18.78
CA TRP A 730 -19.68 -1.33 18.23
C TRP A 730 -19.08 -0.13 17.50
N ALA A 731 -17.75 0.01 17.58
CA ALA A 731 -17.04 1.01 16.80
C ALA A 731 -16.87 0.58 15.33
N LEU A 732 -16.94 1.56 14.44
CA LEU A 732 -16.58 1.48 13.03
C LEU A 732 -15.56 2.58 12.75
N ASP A 733 -14.29 2.23 12.58
CA ASP A 733 -13.21 3.21 12.50
C ASP A 733 -12.07 2.77 11.58
N CYS A 734 -11.13 3.68 11.34
CA CYS A 734 -9.92 3.38 10.57
C CYS A 734 -8.86 2.68 11.45
N ARG A 735 -8.04 1.78 10.87
CA ARG A 735 -6.84 1.21 11.52
C ARG A 735 -5.52 1.89 11.12
N VAL A 736 -5.59 2.91 10.27
CA VAL A 736 -4.48 3.85 10.05
C VAL A 736 -4.41 4.79 11.26
N ASN A 737 -3.27 4.76 11.98
CA ASN A 737 -3.12 5.34 13.32
C ASN A 737 -3.43 6.84 13.41
N ASN A 738 -2.99 7.66 12.45
CA ASN A 738 -3.29 9.09 12.43
C ASN A 738 -4.77 9.35 12.06
N HIS A 739 -5.35 8.58 11.13
CA HIS A 739 -6.78 8.67 10.82
C HIS A 739 -7.66 8.33 12.03
N PHE A 740 -7.28 7.31 12.81
CA PHE A 740 -7.93 6.99 14.09
C PHE A 740 -7.82 8.15 15.10
N ALA A 741 -6.59 8.66 15.31
CA ALA A 741 -6.32 9.74 16.27
C ALA A 741 -6.90 11.10 15.86
N GLY A 742 -7.15 11.35 14.58
CA GLY A 742 -7.88 12.52 14.07
C GLY A 742 -9.41 12.40 14.18
N GLY A 743 -9.93 11.22 14.55
CA GLY A 743 -11.35 11.01 14.80
C GLY A 743 -12.15 10.33 13.69
N MET A 744 -11.51 9.60 12.77
CA MET A 744 -12.18 8.82 11.72
C MET A 744 -12.86 7.58 12.30
N ARG A 745 -13.91 7.83 13.08
CA ARG A 745 -14.61 6.87 13.94
C ARG A 745 -16.11 7.15 13.95
N ALA A 746 -16.90 6.10 13.76
CA ALA A 746 -18.37 6.06 13.82
C ALA A 746 -18.81 4.94 14.77
N ILE A 747 -20.09 4.94 15.13
CA ILE A 747 -20.71 3.95 16.01
C ILE A 747 -21.82 3.24 15.22
N TYR A 748 -21.89 1.91 15.30
CA TYR A 748 -23.00 1.14 14.75
C TYR A 748 -23.58 0.22 15.84
N HIS A 749 -24.89 0.02 15.80
CA HIS A 749 -25.63 -0.71 16.83
C HIS A 749 -26.27 -1.97 16.25
N VAL A 750 -26.03 -3.13 16.87
CA VAL A 750 -26.68 -4.41 16.55
C VAL A 750 -27.65 -4.74 17.67
N GLN A 751 -28.95 -4.59 17.42
CA GLN A 751 -30.02 -4.68 18.44
C GLN A 751 -31.00 -5.83 18.11
N ASP A 752 -31.64 -6.44 19.12
CA ASP A 752 -32.77 -7.33 18.84
C ASP A 752 -34.01 -6.51 18.47
N CYS A 753 -34.48 -6.69 17.24
CA CYS A 753 -35.68 -6.06 16.69
C CYS A 753 -36.94 -6.95 16.82
N GLY A 754 -36.86 -8.09 17.52
CA GLY A 754 -37.95 -9.05 17.68
C GLY A 754 -38.26 -9.90 16.44
N GLY A 755 -37.40 -9.84 15.41
CA GLY A 755 -37.60 -10.54 14.13
C GLY A 755 -37.07 -11.98 14.09
N HIS A 756 -36.05 -12.30 14.89
CA HIS A 756 -35.27 -13.54 14.78
C HIS A 756 -35.26 -14.34 16.08
N SER A 757 -36.43 -14.90 16.44
CA SER A 757 -36.61 -15.76 17.63
C SER A 757 -35.72 -17.02 17.57
N GLY A 758 -34.51 -16.92 18.10
CA GLY A 758 -33.49 -17.97 18.04
C GLY A 758 -32.05 -17.50 17.79
N TYR A 759 -31.80 -16.19 17.64
CA TYR A 759 -30.44 -15.63 17.70
C TYR A 759 -30.08 -15.18 19.13
N PRO A 760 -28.78 -15.24 19.54
CA PRO A 760 -27.67 -15.91 18.86
C PRO A 760 -27.94 -17.43 18.72
N PRO A 761 -27.71 -18.05 17.54
CA PRO A 761 -28.08 -19.43 17.29
C PRO A 761 -27.35 -20.38 18.23
N LYS A 762 -28.05 -21.42 18.73
CA LYS A 762 -27.48 -22.43 19.63
C LYS A 762 -26.26 -23.18 19.07
N SER A 763 -25.93 -23.02 17.79
CA SER A 763 -24.71 -23.48 17.14
C SER A 763 -23.45 -22.66 17.46
N LEU A 764 -23.57 -21.47 18.06
CA LEU A 764 -22.44 -20.62 18.45
C LEU A 764 -21.58 -21.19 19.60
N GLY A 765 -22.01 -22.27 20.26
CA GLY A 765 -21.19 -22.99 21.23
C GLY A 765 -21.04 -22.31 22.60
N ILE A 766 -21.61 -21.11 22.81
CA ILE A 766 -21.58 -20.34 24.06
C ILE A 766 -21.97 -21.20 25.28
N TYR A 767 -22.95 -22.11 25.12
CA TYR A 767 -23.38 -23.05 26.16
C TYR A 767 -22.83 -24.48 25.99
N GLY A 768 -21.60 -24.62 25.48
CA GLY A 768 -20.92 -25.91 25.35
C GLY A 768 -19.84 -25.94 24.25
N PRO A 769 -18.69 -25.27 24.42
CA PRO A 769 -17.61 -25.30 23.44
C PRO A 769 -17.03 -26.71 23.31
N LYS A 770 -16.69 -27.14 22.08
CA LYS A 770 -16.19 -28.51 21.84
C LYS A 770 -14.87 -28.79 22.56
N LYS A 771 -14.07 -27.74 22.75
CA LYS A 771 -12.80 -27.72 23.48
C LYS A 771 -12.46 -26.27 23.83
N VAL A 772 -11.78 -26.08 24.96
CA VAL A 772 -11.15 -24.81 25.34
C VAL A 772 -9.65 -24.89 25.04
N ARG A 773 -9.05 -23.80 24.58
CA ARG A 773 -7.59 -23.63 24.47
C ARG A 773 -7.15 -22.48 25.36
N GLU A 774 -6.44 -22.84 26.41
CA GLU A 774 -6.02 -21.93 27.47
C GLU A 774 -4.58 -21.46 27.23
N TYR A 775 -4.37 -20.15 27.30
CA TYR A 775 -3.09 -19.47 27.09
C TYR A 775 -2.79 -18.58 28.30
N PHE A 776 -1.55 -18.62 28.79
CA PHE A 776 -1.06 -17.74 29.85
C PHE A 776 -0.13 -16.71 29.22
N ILE A 777 -0.59 -15.46 29.09
CA ILE A 777 0.13 -14.39 28.40
C ILE A 777 0.34 -13.22 29.35
N ALA A 778 1.52 -12.61 29.33
CA ALA A 778 1.76 -11.37 30.05
C ALA A 778 2.35 -10.28 29.15
N ALA A 779 1.94 -9.03 29.38
CA ALA A 779 2.64 -7.85 28.88
C ALA A 779 3.80 -7.54 29.81
N ILE A 780 5.04 -7.60 29.30
CA ILE A 780 6.26 -7.35 30.07
C ILE A 780 7.05 -6.17 29.45
N GLU A 781 7.79 -5.44 30.28
CA GLU A 781 8.75 -4.43 29.81
C GLU A 781 10.11 -5.08 29.51
N VAL A 782 10.71 -4.72 28.37
CA VAL A 782 12.00 -5.24 27.90
C VAL A 782 12.88 -4.11 27.35
N GLU A 783 14.20 -4.32 27.36
CA GLU A 783 15.13 -3.56 26.55
C GLU A 783 15.20 -4.18 25.15
N TRP A 784 14.94 -3.39 24.13
CA TRP A 784 14.86 -3.79 22.73
C TRP A 784 15.94 -3.11 21.91
N ASN A 785 16.62 -3.86 21.05
CA ASN A 785 17.64 -3.34 20.13
C ASN A 785 17.22 -3.64 18.69
N TYR A 786 16.89 -2.60 17.91
CA TYR A 786 16.41 -2.77 16.54
C TYR A 786 17.50 -3.26 15.56
N ALA A 787 18.78 -3.00 15.85
CA ALA A 787 19.91 -3.38 15.01
C ALA A 787 21.02 -4.06 15.85
N PRO A 788 20.79 -5.29 16.34
CA PRO A 788 21.74 -5.99 17.21
C PRO A 788 23.02 -6.41 16.45
N ILE A 789 22.88 -6.72 15.17
CA ILE A 789 23.99 -6.90 14.23
C ILE A 789 24.37 -5.51 13.70
N ASN A 790 25.63 -5.11 13.85
CA ASN A 790 26.10 -3.79 13.41
C ASN A 790 26.63 -3.81 11.97
N ARG A 791 25.81 -4.32 11.03
CA ARG A 791 26.19 -4.60 9.64
C ARG A 791 24.99 -4.39 8.73
N HIS A 792 25.21 -3.81 7.56
CA HIS A 792 24.17 -3.54 6.57
C HIS A 792 23.96 -4.73 5.63
N ILE A 793 22.70 -5.13 5.39
CA ILE A 793 22.36 -6.35 4.65
C ILE A 793 22.67 -6.29 3.15
N VAL A 794 22.74 -5.10 2.53
CA VAL A 794 23.03 -4.97 1.09
C VAL A 794 24.54 -5.04 0.83
N ASP A 795 25.32 -4.17 1.47
CA ASP A 795 26.74 -3.92 1.14
C ASP A 795 27.73 -4.36 2.23
N GLY A 796 27.25 -4.90 3.36
CA GLY A 796 28.08 -5.30 4.50
C GLY A 796 28.65 -4.13 5.31
N SER A 797 28.23 -2.88 5.04
CA SER A 797 28.77 -1.67 5.67
C SER A 797 28.48 -1.57 7.18
N ASN A 798 29.30 -0.80 7.91
CA ASN A 798 29.09 -0.52 9.33
C ASN A 798 27.92 0.47 9.49
N LEU A 799 26.84 0.04 10.14
CA LEU A 799 25.62 0.86 10.30
C LEU A 799 25.81 2.17 11.08
N LEU A 800 26.90 2.32 11.85
CA LEU A 800 27.25 3.56 12.57
C LEU A 800 28.02 4.57 11.70
N GLU A 801 28.59 4.12 10.58
CA GLU A 801 29.44 4.92 9.69
C GLU A 801 28.69 5.30 8.39
N ASN A 802 27.88 4.38 7.86
CA ASN A 802 26.98 4.57 6.72
C ASN A 802 26.04 5.80 6.91
N GLU A 803 25.78 6.54 5.83
CA GLU A 803 25.05 7.82 5.83
C GLU A 803 23.57 7.71 6.21
N GLU A 804 22.91 6.68 5.70
CA GLU A 804 21.46 6.49 5.78
C GLU A 804 21.11 5.79 7.10
N SER A 805 21.80 4.68 7.41
CA SER A 805 21.48 3.90 8.61
C SER A 805 21.84 4.63 9.91
N ARG A 806 22.88 5.47 9.92
CA ARG A 806 23.27 6.22 11.14
C ARG A 806 22.16 7.16 11.64
N VAL A 807 21.24 7.59 10.76
CA VAL A 807 20.08 8.42 11.11
C VAL A 807 19.22 7.75 12.19
N PHE A 808 19.07 6.43 12.12
CA PHE A 808 18.21 5.61 12.98
C PHE A 808 19.00 4.86 14.07
N VAL A 809 20.22 4.36 13.77
CA VAL A 809 20.90 3.40 14.66
C VAL A 809 21.96 3.98 15.59
N ALA A 810 22.32 5.27 15.45
CA ALA A 810 23.42 5.90 16.19
C ALA A 810 22.94 6.82 17.33
N ASN A 811 23.56 6.68 18.51
CA ASN A 811 23.31 7.54 19.67
C ASN A 811 24.00 8.90 19.48
N GLY A 812 23.28 10.00 19.74
CA GLY A 812 23.77 11.38 19.58
C GLY A 812 23.44 12.27 20.79
N PRO A 813 23.88 13.53 20.83
CA PRO A 813 23.39 14.51 21.79
C PRO A 813 21.87 14.69 21.67
N ASP A 814 21.39 14.63 20.44
CA ASP A 814 20.02 14.84 19.96
C ASP A 814 19.25 13.53 19.66
N ARG A 815 19.86 12.34 19.83
CA ARG A 815 19.31 11.06 19.29
C ARG A 815 19.46 9.87 20.24
N ILE A 816 18.43 9.02 20.25
CA ILE A 816 18.33 7.81 21.10
C ILE A 816 19.17 6.65 20.55
N GLY A 817 19.31 6.54 19.22
CA GLY A 817 19.97 5.39 18.57
C GLY A 817 19.15 4.10 18.71
N ARG A 818 19.75 2.96 18.37
CA ARG A 818 19.03 1.69 18.14
C ARG A 818 18.34 0.99 19.34
N VAL A 819 18.49 1.49 20.58
CA VAL A 819 18.05 0.79 21.80
C VAL A 819 16.92 1.53 22.50
N TYR A 820 15.81 0.85 22.73
CA TYR A 820 14.58 1.40 23.32
C TYR A 820 14.01 0.45 24.35
N LYS A 821 13.45 0.97 25.44
CA LYS A 821 12.54 0.22 26.31
C LYS A 821 11.19 0.09 25.61
N LYS A 822 10.64 -1.13 25.60
CA LYS A 822 9.38 -1.52 24.94
C LYS A 822 8.52 -2.39 25.85
N ALA A 823 7.24 -2.51 25.55
CA ALA A 823 6.32 -3.46 26.18
C ALA A 823 5.94 -4.54 25.15
N VAL A 824 6.05 -5.82 25.52
CA VAL A 824 5.83 -6.97 24.60
C VAL A 824 5.04 -8.09 25.27
N TYR A 825 4.21 -8.79 24.50
CA TYR A 825 3.53 -9.99 24.98
C TYR A 825 4.46 -11.20 25.02
N ARG A 826 4.42 -11.99 26.09
CA ARG A 826 5.15 -13.27 26.22
C ARG A 826 4.27 -14.34 26.85
N GLU A 827 4.47 -15.59 26.44
CA GLU A 827 3.75 -16.75 26.97
C GLU A 827 4.44 -17.32 28.21
N PHE A 828 3.65 -17.84 29.15
CA PHE A 828 4.09 -18.48 30.39
C PHE A 828 3.57 -19.92 30.45
N THR A 829 4.14 -20.74 31.33
CA THR A 829 3.77 -22.16 31.47
C THR A 829 2.39 -22.37 32.08
N ASP A 830 1.95 -21.46 32.94
CA ASP A 830 0.78 -21.60 33.80
C ASP A 830 0.40 -20.26 34.47
N ALA A 831 -0.74 -20.24 35.17
CA ALA A 831 -1.31 -19.09 35.84
C ALA A 831 -0.49 -18.51 37.02
N THR A 832 0.63 -19.12 37.43
CA THR A 832 1.55 -18.47 38.39
C THR A 832 2.33 -17.34 37.74
N PHE A 833 2.52 -17.39 36.42
CA PHE A 833 3.44 -16.55 35.65
C PHE A 833 4.88 -16.53 36.21
N SER A 834 5.31 -17.63 36.85
CA SER A 834 6.66 -17.75 37.42
C SER A 834 7.73 -18.19 36.40
N GLN A 835 7.33 -18.94 35.36
CA GLN A 835 8.21 -19.40 34.29
C GLN A 835 7.69 -18.96 32.92
N MET A 836 8.46 -18.12 32.22
CA MET A 836 8.22 -17.81 30.82
C MET A 836 8.47 -19.06 29.96
N LYS A 837 7.59 -19.32 29.00
CA LYS A 837 7.70 -20.44 28.08
C LYS A 837 8.83 -20.16 27.07
N PRO A 838 9.86 -21.03 26.96
CA PRO A 838 10.97 -20.80 26.04
C PRO A 838 10.51 -20.96 24.59
N ARG A 839 10.94 -20.06 23.72
CA ARG A 839 10.74 -20.16 22.26
C ARG A 839 11.69 -21.20 21.67
N GLY A 840 11.15 -22.10 20.84
CA GLY A 840 11.95 -23.03 20.06
C GLY A 840 12.35 -22.46 18.70
N ARG A 841 13.07 -23.26 17.88
CA ARG A 841 13.45 -22.89 16.50
C ARG A 841 12.25 -22.42 15.66
N ALA A 842 11.07 -23.00 15.87
CA ALA A 842 9.84 -22.64 15.18
C ALA A 842 9.24 -21.28 15.60
N ASP A 843 9.57 -20.76 16.79
CA ASP A 843 9.02 -19.51 17.34
C ASP A 843 10.07 -18.38 17.42
N GLN A 844 11.34 -18.66 17.10
CA GLN A 844 12.46 -17.69 17.17
C GLN A 844 12.14 -16.41 16.38
N HIS A 845 11.63 -16.57 15.16
CA HIS A 845 11.29 -15.48 14.26
C HIS A 845 10.21 -14.53 14.78
N LEU A 846 9.38 -14.92 15.75
CA LEU A 846 8.35 -14.02 16.29
C LEU A 846 8.97 -12.76 16.89
N ASP A 847 10.13 -12.94 17.53
CA ASP A 847 10.96 -11.89 18.11
C ASP A 847 10.17 -10.83 18.91
N ILE A 848 9.81 -9.67 18.35
CA ILE A 848 9.00 -8.70 19.10
C ILE A 848 7.58 -9.21 19.39
N LEU A 849 6.94 -9.87 18.43
CA LEU A 849 5.54 -10.32 18.45
C LEU A 849 5.23 -11.14 19.70
N GLY A 850 3.95 -11.12 20.10
CA GLY A 850 3.39 -12.08 21.04
C GLY A 850 3.43 -13.53 20.54
N PRO A 851 3.16 -14.51 21.42
CA PRO A 851 3.01 -15.92 21.02
C PRO A 851 1.84 -16.13 20.04
N PHE A 852 1.92 -17.19 19.24
CA PHE A 852 0.80 -17.66 18.43
C PHE A 852 -0.37 -18.14 19.28
N ILE A 853 -1.51 -17.45 19.19
CA ILE A 853 -2.80 -17.97 19.64
C ILE A 853 -3.41 -18.76 18.47
N ARG A 854 -3.85 -20.01 18.69
CA ARG A 854 -4.33 -20.92 17.63
C ARG A 854 -5.60 -21.66 18.06
N ALA A 855 -6.67 -21.60 17.28
CA ALA A 855 -7.92 -22.34 17.55
C ALA A 855 -8.67 -22.77 16.28
N GLU A 856 -9.59 -23.73 16.41
CA GLU A 856 -10.51 -24.18 15.37
C GLU A 856 -11.92 -23.60 15.54
N VAL A 857 -12.68 -23.52 14.45
CA VAL A 857 -14.10 -23.12 14.47
C VAL A 857 -14.93 -24.02 15.41
N GLY A 858 -15.62 -23.39 16.38
CA GLY A 858 -16.40 -24.07 17.41
C GLY A 858 -15.61 -24.50 18.66
N GLU A 859 -14.37 -24.04 18.80
CA GLU A 859 -13.62 -24.04 20.07
C GLU A 859 -13.72 -22.66 20.76
N LEU A 860 -13.33 -22.63 22.04
CA LEU A 860 -13.19 -21.42 22.84
C LEU A 860 -11.70 -21.11 23.05
N ILE A 861 -11.26 -19.89 22.76
CA ILE A 861 -9.96 -19.39 23.22
C ILE A 861 -10.15 -18.83 24.63
N ARG A 862 -9.28 -19.18 25.56
CA ARG A 862 -9.16 -18.51 26.86
C ARG A 862 -7.76 -17.93 27.00
N VAL A 863 -7.65 -16.62 27.24
CA VAL A 863 -6.39 -15.98 27.58
C VAL A 863 -6.44 -15.52 29.03
N VAL A 864 -5.67 -16.18 29.89
CA VAL A 864 -5.34 -15.67 31.22
C VAL A 864 -4.23 -14.64 31.01
N PHE A 865 -4.61 -13.36 31.01
CA PHE A 865 -3.70 -12.25 30.75
C PHE A 865 -3.25 -11.62 32.05
N ARG A 866 -1.94 -11.43 32.23
CA ARG A 866 -1.38 -10.70 33.37
C ARG A 866 -0.60 -9.47 32.91
N ASN A 867 -0.94 -8.31 33.43
CA ASN A 867 -0.14 -7.12 33.17
C ASN A 867 1.06 -7.08 34.13
N MET A 868 2.29 -7.11 33.61
CA MET A 868 3.53 -6.95 34.38
C MET A 868 4.28 -5.66 34.04
N ALA A 869 3.69 -4.77 33.23
CA ALA A 869 4.26 -3.48 32.88
C ALA A 869 3.85 -2.38 33.88
N SER A 870 4.44 -1.18 33.73
CA SER A 870 4.24 -0.03 34.61
C SER A 870 2.92 0.73 34.43
N ARG A 871 2.10 0.38 33.43
CA ARG A 871 0.84 1.07 33.07
C ARG A 871 -0.25 0.08 32.67
N PRO A 872 -1.54 0.48 32.69
CA PRO A 872 -2.62 -0.39 32.23
C PRO A 872 -2.49 -0.76 30.74
N TYR A 873 -2.86 -2.00 30.42
CA TYR A 873 -2.89 -2.59 29.07
C TYR A 873 -3.97 -3.69 29.03
N ASN A 874 -4.42 -4.11 27.84
CA ASN A 874 -5.32 -5.26 27.63
C ASN A 874 -4.79 -6.15 26.47
N ILE A 875 -5.63 -7.00 25.84
CA ILE A 875 -5.21 -7.90 24.75
C ILE A 875 -6.35 -8.21 23.76
N HIS A 876 -6.87 -7.18 23.09
CA HIS A 876 -8.01 -7.27 22.18
C HIS A 876 -7.70 -8.03 20.87
N PRO A 877 -8.54 -8.99 20.45
CA PRO A 877 -8.36 -9.79 19.22
C PRO A 877 -9.17 -9.28 18.00
N HIS A 878 -8.74 -9.64 16.80
CA HIS A 878 -9.54 -9.51 15.57
C HIS A 878 -10.30 -10.80 15.21
N GLY A 879 -11.35 -10.67 14.39
CA GLY A 879 -12.14 -11.74 13.76
C GLY A 879 -13.11 -12.53 14.65
N VAL A 880 -12.73 -12.81 15.90
CA VAL A 880 -13.48 -13.64 16.87
C VAL A 880 -14.75 -12.96 17.41
N LEU A 881 -15.54 -13.69 18.21
CA LEU A 881 -16.66 -13.12 18.93
C LEU A 881 -16.19 -12.51 20.26
N LEU A 882 -16.74 -11.35 20.60
CA LEU A 882 -16.50 -10.62 21.84
C LEU A 882 -17.82 -10.47 22.59
N GLU A 883 -17.87 -10.83 23.88
CA GLU A 883 -19.06 -10.70 24.72
C GLU A 883 -19.06 -9.35 25.45
N LYS A 884 -19.97 -8.44 25.11
CA LYS A 884 -20.29 -7.27 25.96
C LYS A 884 -21.35 -7.66 26.99
N TYR A 885 -21.11 -7.33 28.25
CA TYR A 885 -22.09 -7.52 29.32
C TYR A 885 -23.22 -6.49 29.17
N GLU A 886 -24.41 -6.79 29.72
CA GLU A 886 -25.62 -5.99 29.47
C GLU A 886 -25.64 -4.62 30.19
N GLY A 887 -24.88 -3.65 29.67
CA GLY A 887 -24.94 -2.23 30.03
C GLY A 887 -25.86 -1.43 29.10
N TYR A 888 -27.02 -0.99 29.60
CA TYR A 888 -28.04 -0.24 28.84
C TYR A 888 -27.81 1.30 28.94
N GLU A 889 -26.61 1.77 28.60
CA GLU A 889 -26.28 3.20 28.55
C GLU A 889 -25.83 3.63 27.14
N ASP A 890 -26.06 4.89 26.77
CA ASP A 890 -25.81 5.42 25.40
C ASP A 890 -24.30 5.63 25.08
N ALA A 891 -23.40 5.29 26.01
CA ALA A 891 -21.95 5.30 25.79
C ALA A 891 -21.50 3.98 25.14
N VAL A 892 -20.49 4.06 24.26
CA VAL A 892 -19.83 2.84 23.77
C VAL A 892 -18.84 2.38 24.82
N GLU A 893 -19.21 1.35 25.60
CA GLU A 893 -18.23 0.62 26.43
C GLU A 893 -17.06 0.16 25.55
N GLU A 894 -15.83 0.40 26.01
CA GLU A 894 -14.61 -0.12 25.39
C GLU A 894 -14.69 -1.64 25.28
N ASP A 895 -14.34 -2.20 24.12
CA ASP A 895 -14.55 -3.63 23.81
C ASP A 895 -13.86 -4.58 24.80
N GLU A 896 -12.74 -4.16 25.39
CA GLU A 896 -12.08 -4.83 26.50
C GLU A 896 -11.52 -3.78 27.47
N GLY A 897 -11.90 -3.82 28.75
CA GLY A 897 -11.41 -2.86 29.74
C GLY A 897 -9.90 -2.98 30.05
N PRO A 898 -9.26 -1.89 30.51
CA PRO A 898 -7.82 -1.87 30.86
C PRO A 898 -7.51 -2.70 32.11
N VAL A 899 -6.46 -3.52 32.06
CA VAL A 899 -5.98 -4.33 33.20
C VAL A 899 -4.82 -3.62 33.89
N GLY A 900 -4.93 -3.38 35.21
CA GLY A 900 -3.97 -2.60 35.96
C GLY A 900 -2.60 -3.29 36.16
N PRO A 901 -1.52 -2.53 36.43
CA PRO A 901 -0.20 -3.08 36.73
C PRO A 901 -0.21 -4.14 37.85
N GLY A 902 0.24 -5.35 37.53
CA GLY A 902 0.29 -6.50 38.43
C GLY A 902 -0.97 -7.39 38.45
N GLU A 903 -2.10 -6.87 37.94
CA GLU A 903 -3.41 -7.54 37.92
C GLU A 903 -3.49 -8.63 36.85
N THR A 904 -4.56 -9.43 36.88
CA THR A 904 -4.78 -10.55 35.96
C THR A 904 -6.25 -10.62 35.58
N HIS A 905 -6.53 -10.71 34.27
CA HIS A 905 -7.86 -10.84 33.69
C HIS A 905 -7.95 -12.16 32.91
N VAL A 906 -9.17 -12.66 32.67
CA VAL A 906 -9.40 -13.88 31.88
C VAL A 906 -10.37 -13.54 30.75
N TYR A 907 -9.83 -13.45 29.54
CA TYR A 907 -10.59 -13.24 28.32
C TYR A 907 -11.06 -14.59 27.77
N GLU A 908 -12.31 -14.68 27.35
CA GLU A 908 -12.87 -15.85 26.66
C GLU A 908 -13.46 -15.43 25.31
N TRP A 909 -12.91 -15.94 24.21
CA TRP A 909 -13.30 -15.57 22.85
C TRP A 909 -13.80 -16.81 22.09
N PRO A 910 -15.11 -16.94 21.84
CA PRO A 910 -15.66 -17.99 20.98
C PRO A 910 -15.18 -17.82 19.53
N VAL A 911 -14.89 -18.93 18.85
CA VAL A 911 -14.48 -18.92 17.43
C VAL A 911 -15.66 -19.35 16.53
N PRO A 912 -16.54 -18.42 16.10
CA PRO A 912 -17.62 -18.72 15.16
C PRO A 912 -17.10 -19.09 13.76
N GLU A 913 -17.97 -19.59 12.89
CA GLU A 913 -17.61 -19.91 11.49
C GLU A 913 -17.07 -18.69 10.75
N ARG A 914 -17.61 -17.50 11.02
CA ARG A 914 -17.15 -16.23 10.45
C ARG A 914 -15.79 -15.75 10.95
N ALA A 915 -15.33 -16.23 12.11
CA ALA A 915 -13.98 -15.99 12.58
C ALA A 915 -12.96 -16.95 11.95
N GLY A 916 -13.43 -18.02 11.30
CA GLY A 916 -12.59 -19.01 10.65
C GLY A 916 -12.27 -18.69 9.18
N PRO A 917 -11.52 -19.59 8.51
CA PRO A 917 -11.13 -19.38 7.14
C PRO A 917 -12.30 -19.62 6.18
N GLY A 918 -12.37 -18.82 5.13
CA GLY A 918 -13.34 -18.96 4.05
C GLY A 918 -13.44 -20.38 3.49
N ARG A 919 -14.65 -20.80 3.09
CA ARG A 919 -14.95 -22.18 2.65
C ARG A 919 -13.97 -22.71 1.61
N ASN A 920 -13.68 -21.91 0.59
CA ASN A 920 -12.77 -22.20 -0.52
C ASN A 920 -11.29 -21.82 -0.24
N GLY A 921 -11.05 -21.04 0.82
CA GLY A 921 -9.72 -20.58 1.24
C GLY A 921 -8.88 -21.66 1.94
N PHE A 922 -7.73 -21.23 2.46
CA PHE A 922 -6.79 -22.06 3.23
C PHE A 922 -7.41 -22.73 4.46
N ASN A 923 -6.70 -23.71 5.04
CA ASN A 923 -7.18 -24.40 6.26
C ASN A 923 -7.06 -23.57 7.53
N CYS A 924 -6.26 -22.48 7.49
CA CYS A 924 -6.16 -21.48 8.55
C CYS A 924 -6.14 -20.05 7.96
N SER A 925 -6.50 -19.07 8.78
CA SER A 925 -6.53 -17.63 8.48
C SER A 925 -5.89 -16.84 9.61
N SER A 926 -5.14 -15.80 9.25
CA SER A 926 -4.53 -14.84 10.19
C SER A 926 -5.44 -13.69 10.56
N TRP A 927 -5.37 -13.35 11.84
CA TRP A 927 -5.83 -12.14 12.51
C TRP A 927 -4.67 -11.64 13.40
N ALA A 928 -4.78 -10.42 13.95
CA ALA A 928 -3.89 -9.94 15.00
C ALA A 928 -4.61 -9.80 16.35
N TYR A 929 -3.83 -9.70 17.43
CA TYR A 929 -4.26 -9.16 18.72
C TYR A 929 -3.29 -8.08 19.19
N TYR A 930 -3.81 -7.06 19.87
CA TYR A 930 -3.02 -5.92 20.40
C TYR A 930 -3.76 -5.22 21.55
N SER A 931 -3.09 -4.32 22.27
CA SER A 931 -3.74 -3.56 23.36
C SER A 931 -4.51 -2.36 22.80
N THR A 932 -5.79 -2.24 23.15
CA THR A 932 -6.72 -1.17 22.72
C THR A 932 -6.82 0.01 23.68
N VAL A 933 -6.21 -0.08 24.87
CA VAL A 933 -6.19 1.00 25.89
C VAL A 933 -5.66 2.31 25.32
N ASP A 934 -4.59 2.25 24.54
CA ASP A 934 -4.25 3.29 23.57
C ASP A 934 -3.70 2.62 22.29
N VAL A 935 -4.60 2.35 21.34
CA VAL A 935 -4.28 1.63 20.08
C VAL A 935 -3.00 2.17 19.41
N VAL A 936 -2.81 3.48 19.37
CA VAL A 936 -1.68 4.11 18.66
C VAL A 936 -0.40 3.98 19.47
N ARG A 937 -0.46 4.15 20.80
CA ARG A 937 0.75 4.16 21.64
C ARG A 937 1.16 2.79 22.10
N ASP A 938 0.22 1.85 22.26
CA ASP A 938 0.46 0.49 22.72
C ASP A 938 1.10 -0.38 21.63
N THR A 939 0.59 -0.27 20.39
CA THR A 939 1.17 -0.94 19.22
C THR A 939 2.59 -0.45 18.95
N ASN A 940 2.81 0.88 18.93
CA ASN A 940 4.14 1.48 18.84
C ASN A 940 5.04 1.12 20.04
N SER A 941 4.48 0.87 21.22
CA SER A 941 5.23 0.37 22.38
C SER A 941 5.65 -1.10 22.24
N GLY A 942 5.06 -1.88 21.32
CA GLY A 942 5.43 -3.27 21.01
C GLY A 942 4.35 -4.33 21.28
N LEU A 943 3.14 -3.94 21.70
CA LEU A 943 2.08 -4.88 22.09
C LEU A 943 1.24 -5.34 20.89
N ILE A 944 1.74 -6.36 20.19
CA ILE A 944 1.05 -7.01 19.07
C ILE A 944 1.43 -8.49 18.94
N GLY A 945 0.52 -9.37 18.48
CA GLY A 945 0.81 -10.77 18.18
C GLY A 945 -0.18 -11.44 17.21
N PRO A 946 0.16 -12.64 16.69
CA PRO A 946 -0.66 -13.34 15.69
C PRO A 946 -1.73 -14.26 16.32
N LEU A 947 -2.97 -14.11 15.86
CA LEU A 947 -4.10 -14.98 16.17
C LEU A 947 -4.49 -15.77 14.91
N ILE A 948 -4.39 -17.10 14.96
CA ILE A 948 -4.67 -17.99 13.84
C ILE A 948 -5.92 -18.83 14.11
N THR A 949 -6.89 -18.74 13.22
CA THR A 949 -8.13 -19.51 13.26
C THR A 949 -8.14 -20.56 12.14
N CYS A 950 -8.65 -21.76 12.40
CA CYS A 950 -8.54 -22.89 11.49
C CYS A 950 -9.85 -23.67 11.29
N LYS A 951 -9.94 -24.39 10.17
CA LYS A 951 -11.03 -25.33 9.89
C LYS A 951 -10.96 -26.53 10.87
N PRO A 952 -12.09 -27.10 11.34
CA PRO A 952 -12.07 -28.18 12.32
C PRO A 952 -11.27 -29.41 11.88
N GLY A 953 -10.42 -29.93 12.77
CA GLY A 953 -9.52 -31.06 12.54
C GLY A 953 -8.12 -30.70 12.01
N THR A 954 -7.87 -29.44 11.64
CA THR A 954 -6.57 -28.97 11.12
C THR A 954 -5.47 -28.98 12.18
N LEU A 955 -5.81 -28.68 13.43
CA LEU A 955 -4.87 -28.57 14.54
C LEU A 955 -4.76 -29.90 15.31
N THR A 956 -3.59 -30.14 15.89
CA THR A 956 -3.38 -31.19 16.90
C THR A 956 -4.03 -30.81 18.24
N SER A 957 -4.08 -31.77 19.17
CA SER A 957 -4.49 -31.51 20.56
C SER A 957 -3.68 -30.37 21.19
N LYS A 958 -2.37 -30.31 20.88
CA LYS A 958 -1.40 -29.28 21.28
C LYS A 958 -1.44 -27.96 20.48
N GLY A 959 -2.29 -27.85 19.45
CA GLY A 959 -2.43 -26.61 18.67
C GLY A 959 -1.46 -26.40 17.50
N ILE A 960 -0.57 -27.33 17.23
CA ILE A 960 0.28 -27.34 16.01
C ILE A 960 -0.58 -27.75 14.81
N ARG A 961 -0.45 -27.13 13.63
CA ARG A 961 -1.07 -27.60 12.37
C ARG A 961 -0.64 -29.04 12.01
N ARG A 962 -1.44 -29.71 11.18
CA ARG A 962 -1.17 -31.07 10.65
C ARG A 962 -0.86 -31.09 9.15
N ASP A 963 -1.07 -29.96 8.48
CA ASP A 963 -1.06 -29.78 7.03
C ASP A 963 0.07 -28.85 6.54
N MET A 964 0.91 -28.36 7.47
CA MET A 964 2.09 -27.54 7.24
C MET A 964 3.24 -28.08 8.08
N ASP A 965 4.45 -28.00 7.55
CA ASP A 965 5.69 -28.32 8.29
C ASP A 965 6.21 -27.07 9.04
N HIS A 966 5.97 -25.88 8.47
CA HIS A 966 6.42 -24.59 8.99
C HIS A 966 5.28 -23.57 9.07
N GLU A 967 5.30 -22.74 10.11
CA GLU A 967 4.37 -21.62 10.34
C GLU A 967 5.19 -20.37 10.72
N PHE A 968 5.19 -19.35 9.87
CA PHE A 968 5.91 -18.09 10.09
C PHE A 968 4.93 -16.92 10.22
N ALA A 969 5.13 -16.03 11.19
CA ALA A 969 4.40 -14.77 11.30
C ALA A 969 5.36 -13.58 11.13
N VAL A 970 5.00 -12.65 10.24
CA VAL A 970 5.85 -11.52 9.85
C VAL A 970 5.05 -10.23 9.85
N LEU A 971 5.40 -9.34 10.77
CA LEU A 971 4.92 -7.97 10.90
C LEU A 971 5.87 -7.05 10.16
N PHE A 972 5.31 -6.29 9.21
CA PHE A 972 5.93 -5.10 8.63
C PHE A 972 5.25 -3.90 9.28
N THR A 973 6.04 -3.01 9.89
CA THR A 973 5.56 -1.77 10.50
C THR A 973 6.72 -0.81 10.78
N ILE A 974 6.45 0.48 10.73
CA ILE A 974 7.33 1.55 11.21
C ILE A 974 6.96 1.79 12.67
N PHE A 975 7.78 1.29 13.60
CA PHE A 975 7.61 1.63 15.02
C PHE A 975 8.01 3.10 15.22
N ASP A 976 7.02 3.98 15.30
CA ASP A 976 7.17 5.38 15.67
C ASP A 976 7.36 5.48 17.20
N GLU A 977 8.61 5.38 17.64
CA GLU A 977 8.95 5.48 19.06
C GLU A 977 8.61 6.87 19.63
N ASN A 978 8.35 7.91 18.81
CA ASN A 978 7.85 9.20 19.32
C ASN A 978 6.43 9.06 19.92
N ARG A 979 5.63 8.10 19.43
CA ARG A 979 4.29 7.77 19.96
C ARG A 979 4.35 6.81 21.15
N SER A 980 5.43 6.04 21.28
CA SER A 980 5.67 5.08 22.37
C SER A 980 5.40 5.67 23.76
N TRP A 981 4.94 4.83 24.68
CA TRP A 981 4.79 5.22 26.08
C TRP A 981 6.13 5.50 26.76
N TYR A 982 7.22 4.92 26.24
CA TYR A 982 8.55 4.94 26.84
C TYR A 982 9.46 6.03 26.26
N ILE A 983 9.00 6.83 25.28
CA ILE A 983 9.83 7.84 24.59
C ILE A 983 10.66 8.71 25.55
N LYS A 984 10.04 9.27 26.60
CA LYS A 984 10.75 10.11 27.58
C LYS A 984 11.80 9.34 28.37
N GLU A 985 11.51 8.11 28.78
CA GLU A 985 12.45 7.24 29.48
C GLU A 985 13.63 6.85 28.57
N ASN A 986 13.34 6.57 27.30
CA ASN A 986 14.33 6.26 26.26
C ASN A 986 15.24 7.45 25.96
N THR A 987 14.69 8.66 25.81
CA THR A 987 15.48 9.90 25.67
C THR A 987 16.43 10.08 26.87
N TYR A 988 15.92 10.05 28.10
CA TYR A 988 16.74 10.23 29.31
C TYR A 988 17.76 9.11 29.56
N LYS A 989 17.58 7.91 28.98
CA LYS A 989 18.46 6.76 29.19
C LYS A 989 19.55 6.61 28.11
N TYR A 990 19.28 6.93 26.85
CA TYR A 990 20.19 6.60 25.74
C TYR A 990 20.67 7.79 24.88
N ALA A 991 20.02 8.97 24.96
CA ALA A 991 20.57 10.18 24.34
C ALA A 991 21.73 10.74 25.17
N GLN A 992 22.73 11.35 24.52
CA GLN A 992 23.93 11.84 25.22
C GLN A 992 23.70 13.19 25.94
N ARG A 993 22.65 13.95 25.56
CA ARG A 993 22.26 15.25 26.16
C ARG A 993 20.73 15.41 26.17
N PRO A 994 19.99 14.57 26.93
CA PRO A 994 18.53 14.55 26.91
C PRO A 994 17.88 15.90 27.28
N GLU A 995 18.57 16.74 28.05
CA GLU A 995 18.17 18.10 28.39
C GLU A 995 18.19 19.09 27.20
N THR A 996 18.78 18.71 26.06
CA THR A 996 18.84 19.50 24.82
C THR A 996 17.97 18.95 23.69
N VAL A 997 17.34 17.78 23.87
CA VAL A 997 16.49 17.14 22.86
C VAL A 997 15.18 17.93 22.69
N ASN A 998 14.90 18.35 21.46
CA ASN A 998 13.61 18.92 21.08
C ASN A 998 12.71 17.80 20.49
N PRO A 999 11.60 17.41 21.15
CA PRO A 999 10.70 16.37 20.64
C PRO A 999 9.97 16.75 19.34
N LEU A 1000 9.99 18.04 18.97
CA LEU A 1000 9.39 18.56 17.73
C LEU A 1000 10.43 18.77 16.61
N ASP A 1001 11.69 18.34 16.81
CA ASP A 1001 12.70 18.40 15.75
C ASP A 1001 12.47 17.29 14.71
N PRO A 1002 12.37 17.60 13.40
CA PRO A 1002 12.15 16.59 12.37
C PRO A 1002 13.23 15.51 12.31
N GLY A 1003 14.48 15.84 12.64
CA GLY A 1003 15.60 14.90 12.69
C GLY A 1003 15.51 13.95 13.87
N PHE A 1004 15.05 14.42 15.04
CA PHE A 1004 14.70 13.57 16.18
C PHE A 1004 13.53 12.65 15.84
N ILE A 1005 12.43 13.20 15.31
CA ILE A 1005 11.24 12.44 14.93
C ILE A 1005 11.59 11.32 13.96
N LEU A 1006 12.34 11.63 12.89
CA LEU A 1006 12.79 10.66 11.90
C LEU A 1006 13.71 9.59 12.52
N SER A 1007 14.64 9.97 13.41
CA SER A 1007 15.57 9.01 14.06
C SER A 1007 14.86 7.94 14.89
N ASN A 1008 13.62 8.19 15.30
CA ASN A 1008 12.79 7.31 16.12
C ASN A 1008 11.73 6.54 15.31
N ARG A 1009 11.71 6.63 13.97
CA ARG A 1009 10.85 5.83 13.09
C ARG A 1009 11.58 4.57 12.64
N MET A 1010 11.29 3.45 13.30
CA MET A 1010 12.04 2.20 13.11
C MET A 1010 11.33 1.27 12.12
N HIS A 1011 11.72 1.37 10.85
CA HIS A 1011 11.13 0.69 9.69
C HIS A 1011 11.45 -0.81 9.68
N ALA A 1012 10.70 -1.62 10.43
CA ALA A 1012 11.17 -2.92 10.90
C ALA A 1012 10.36 -4.13 10.42
N VAL A 1013 11.05 -5.27 10.32
CA VAL A 1013 10.45 -6.60 10.15
C VAL A 1013 10.55 -7.33 11.48
N ASN A 1014 9.41 -7.66 12.11
CA ASN A 1014 9.32 -8.21 13.48
C ASN A 1014 10.15 -7.43 14.54
N GLY A 1015 10.29 -6.11 14.35
CA GLY A 1015 11.05 -5.25 15.26
C GLY A 1015 12.57 -5.25 15.05
N ARG A 1016 13.07 -5.77 13.92
CA ARG A 1016 14.50 -5.70 13.53
C ARG A 1016 14.67 -4.93 12.21
N LEU A 1017 15.84 -4.30 12.07
CA LEU A 1017 16.29 -3.59 10.87
C LEU A 1017 17.43 -4.35 10.18
N TYR A 1018 17.66 -4.04 8.90
CA TYR A 1018 18.86 -4.39 8.12
C TYR A 1018 19.25 -5.88 8.20
N GLY A 1019 18.29 -6.79 8.05
CA GLY A 1019 18.55 -8.22 8.08
C GLY A 1019 18.68 -8.85 9.47
N GLY A 1020 18.55 -8.07 10.55
CA GLY A 1020 18.75 -8.53 11.93
C GLY A 1020 17.69 -9.50 12.49
N LEU A 1021 16.82 -10.07 11.66
CA LEU A 1021 15.77 -11.03 12.04
C LEU A 1021 16.22 -12.47 11.77
N GLU A 1022 16.27 -13.29 12.81
CA GLU A 1022 16.63 -14.71 12.72
C GLU A 1022 15.41 -15.65 12.69
N GLY A 1023 15.63 -16.94 12.40
CA GLY A 1023 14.64 -18.00 12.63
C GLY A 1023 13.67 -18.31 11.49
N LEU A 1024 13.69 -17.53 10.39
CA LEU A 1024 12.93 -17.82 9.17
C LEU A 1024 13.59 -18.93 8.34
N VAL A 1025 13.62 -20.16 8.88
CA VAL A 1025 14.34 -21.30 8.27
C VAL A 1025 13.41 -22.50 8.06
N ALA A 1026 13.34 -22.97 6.82
CA ALA A 1026 12.56 -24.13 6.39
C ALA A 1026 13.45 -25.22 5.75
N GLN A 1027 12.94 -26.46 5.67
CA GLN A 1027 13.64 -27.56 4.99
C GLN A 1027 13.18 -27.72 3.54
N ARG A 1028 14.03 -28.25 2.66
CA ARG A 1028 13.68 -28.40 1.26
C ARG A 1028 12.50 -29.33 1.02
N ASN A 1029 11.59 -28.90 0.14
CA ASN A 1029 10.35 -29.58 -0.27
C ASN A 1029 9.27 -29.67 0.84
N THR A 1030 9.37 -28.87 1.91
CA THR A 1030 8.30 -28.73 2.90
C THR A 1030 7.24 -27.69 2.51
N LEU A 1031 6.10 -27.69 3.20
CA LEU A 1031 5.09 -26.63 3.12
C LEU A 1031 5.23 -25.62 4.27
N ALA A 1032 5.26 -24.34 3.92
CA ALA A 1032 5.25 -23.23 4.87
C ALA A 1032 4.00 -22.36 4.69
N ALA A 1033 3.33 -22.07 5.81
CA ALA A 1033 2.32 -21.01 5.89
C ALA A 1033 2.95 -19.73 6.43
N TRP A 1034 2.76 -18.63 5.70
CA TRP A 1034 3.20 -17.30 6.10
C TRP A 1034 1.99 -16.46 6.47
N TYR A 1035 2.03 -15.88 7.66
CA TYR A 1035 1.01 -15.00 8.23
C TYR A 1035 1.56 -13.58 8.30
N LEU A 1036 1.17 -12.73 7.35
CA LEU A 1036 1.71 -11.38 7.22
C LEU A 1036 0.77 -10.36 7.83
N ILE A 1037 1.34 -9.37 8.52
CA ILE A 1037 0.65 -8.34 9.29
C ILE A 1037 1.20 -6.97 8.89
N GLY A 1038 0.31 -6.05 8.49
CA GLY A 1038 0.62 -4.62 8.40
C GLY A 1038 -0.07 -3.85 9.52
N MET A 1039 0.61 -2.87 10.11
CA MET A 1039 0.08 -1.95 11.14
C MET A 1039 0.84 -0.62 11.06
N GLY A 1040 0.21 0.49 11.45
CA GLY A 1040 0.87 1.79 11.55
C GLY A 1040 0.04 2.97 11.07
N THR A 1041 0.71 3.95 10.50
CA THR A 1041 0.22 5.24 9.99
C THR A 1041 -0.05 5.23 8.48
N GLU A 1042 -0.38 6.38 7.89
CA GLU A 1042 -0.63 6.54 6.45
C GLU A 1042 0.55 6.14 5.54
N VAL A 1043 1.79 6.18 6.04
CA VAL A 1043 2.98 5.71 5.32
C VAL A 1043 3.20 4.20 5.43
N ASP A 1044 2.55 3.51 6.37
CA ASP A 1044 2.71 2.07 6.63
C ASP A 1044 1.95 1.18 5.62
N MET A 1045 2.11 1.50 4.33
CA MET A 1045 1.82 0.59 3.23
C MET A 1045 3.07 -0.25 2.95
N HIS A 1046 2.93 -1.58 3.01
CA HIS A 1046 4.07 -2.48 2.83
C HIS A 1046 3.79 -3.51 1.75
N THR A 1047 4.77 -3.67 0.86
CA THR A 1047 4.73 -4.62 -0.26
C THR A 1047 5.82 -5.66 -0.07
N ALA A 1048 5.52 -6.65 0.77
CA ALA A 1048 6.46 -7.66 1.21
C ALA A 1048 6.80 -8.63 0.06
N HIS A 1049 7.95 -8.44 -0.57
CA HIS A 1049 8.45 -9.26 -1.67
C HIS A 1049 9.31 -10.43 -1.18
N PHE A 1050 9.13 -11.61 -1.79
CA PHE A 1050 9.90 -12.81 -1.53
C PHE A 1050 10.80 -13.16 -2.73
N HIS A 1051 12.12 -13.11 -2.54
CA HIS A 1051 13.05 -13.54 -3.58
C HIS A 1051 13.03 -15.07 -3.76
N GLY A 1052 13.51 -15.53 -4.92
CA GLY A 1052 13.82 -16.93 -5.21
C GLY A 1052 12.65 -17.81 -5.61
N GLN A 1053 11.42 -17.53 -5.17
CA GLN A 1053 10.23 -18.34 -5.48
C GLN A 1053 8.91 -17.62 -5.13
N THR A 1054 7.85 -17.95 -5.85
CA THR A 1054 6.50 -17.40 -5.63
C THR A 1054 5.74 -18.14 -4.52
N PHE A 1055 4.62 -17.55 -4.07
CA PHE A 1055 3.65 -18.18 -3.17
C PHE A 1055 2.27 -18.32 -3.83
N LEU A 1056 1.37 -19.02 -3.13
CA LEU A 1056 -0.05 -19.07 -3.44
C LEU A 1056 -0.85 -18.19 -2.46
N ARG A 1057 -1.81 -17.42 -3.00
CA ARG A 1057 -2.87 -16.75 -2.22
C ARG A 1057 -4.21 -17.41 -2.55
N ARG A 1058 -5.00 -17.81 -1.55
CA ARG A 1058 -6.35 -18.38 -1.74
C ARG A 1058 -7.44 -17.45 -1.22
N THR A 1059 -8.38 -17.15 -2.10
CA THR A 1059 -9.66 -16.47 -1.89
C THR A 1059 -10.76 -17.48 -2.25
N ASP A 1060 -11.83 -17.11 -2.95
CA ASP A 1060 -12.65 -18.06 -3.73
C ASP A 1060 -11.89 -18.75 -4.88
N SER A 1061 -10.73 -18.22 -5.27
CA SER A 1061 -9.82 -18.84 -6.24
C SER A 1061 -8.42 -18.98 -5.65
N THR A 1062 -7.61 -19.87 -6.25
CA THR A 1062 -6.15 -19.88 -5.98
C THR A 1062 -5.48 -18.94 -6.98
N ARG A 1063 -4.50 -18.15 -6.54
CA ARG A 1063 -3.76 -17.22 -7.38
C ARG A 1063 -2.27 -17.21 -7.06
N ARG A 1064 -1.48 -16.82 -8.05
CA ARG A 1064 -0.02 -16.70 -8.00
C ARG A 1064 0.40 -15.27 -7.64
N SER A 1065 1.39 -15.11 -6.76
CA SER A 1065 2.06 -13.83 -6.48
C SER A 1065 3.38 -14.06 -5.74
N ASP A 1066 4.25 -13.06 -5.73
CA ASP A 1066 5.52 -12.98 -5.00
C ASP A 1066 5.64 -11.68 -4.17
N VAL A 1067 4.60 -10.84 -4.14
CA VAL A 1067 4.51 -9.62 -3.34
C VAL A 1067 3.19 -9.59 -2.56
N VAL A 1068 3.26 -9.50 -1.23
CA VAL A 1068 2.08 -9.38 -0.36
C VAL A 1068 1.83 -7.92 -0.02
N TYR A 1069 0.61 -7.45 -0.30
CA TYR A 1069 0.19 -6.09 -0.02
C TYR A 1069 -0.43 -5.99 1.39
N LEU A 1070 0.05 -5.03 2.18
CA LEU A 1070 -0.30 -4.84 3.59
C LEU A 1070 -0.52 -3.34 3.85
N PHE A 1071 -1.75 -2.94 4.17
CA PHE A 1071 -2.07 -1.63 4.78
C PHE A 1071 -2.23 -1.81 6.31
N PRO A 1072 -2.31 -0.74 7.12
CA PRO A 1072 -2.49 -0.86 8.56
C PRO A 1072 -3.76 -1.61 8.96
N GLY A 1073 -3.63 -2.72 9.69
CA GLY A 1073 -4.75 -3.61 10.04
C GLY A 1073 -5.07 -4.70 9.02
N ILE A 1074 -4.25 -4.89 7.97
CA ILE A 1074 -4.41 -5.99 7.00
C ILE A 1074 -3.59 -7.20 7.44
N PHE A 1075 -4.27 -8.35 7.57
CA PHE A 1075 -3.66 -9.63 7.96
C PHE A 1075 -3.85 -10.65 6.85
N GLU A 1076 -2.79 -10.98 6.11
CA GLU A 1076 -2.85 -11.95 5.00
C GLU A 1076 -2.21 -13.29 5.35
N THR A 1077 -2.64 -14.33 4.63
CA THR A 1077 -2.13 -15.70 4.75
C THR A 1077 -1.77 -16.17 3.36
N VAL A 1078 -0.55 -16.66 3.17
CA VAL A 1078 -0.09 -17.27 1.92
C VAL A 1078 0.60 -18.61 2.22
N GLU A 1079 0.49 -19.56 1.30
CA GLU A 1079 1.10 -20.89 1.42
C GLU A 1079 2.16 -21.07 0.33
N MET A 1080 3.33 -21.59 0.70
CA MET A 1080 4.53 -21.65 -0.14
C MET A 1080 5.15 -23.05 -0.04
N ILE A 1081 5.65 -23.56 -1.17
CA ILE A 1081 6.46 -24.79 -1.20
C ILE A 1081 7.92 -24.36 -1.09
N MET A 1082 8.65 -24.87 -0.10
CA MET A 1082 10.02 -24.45 0.18
C MET A 1082 11.01 -25.29 -0.64
N ASP A 1083 11.00 -25.18 -1.98
CA ASP A 1083 11.76 -26.09 -2.85
C ASP A 1083 13.01 -25.48 -3.54
N ASN A 1084 13.23 -24.16 -3.43
CA ASN A 1084 14.47 -23.50 -3.89
C ASN A 1084 15.52 -23.34 -2.76
N PRO A 1085 16.61 -24.13 -2.72
CA PRO A 1085 17.57 -24.09 -1.61
C PRO A 1085 18.53 -22.90 -1.70
N GLY A 1086 18.56 -22.06 -0.67
CA GLY A 1086 19.38 -20.85 -0.59
C GLY A 1086 18.99 -19.99 0.62
N THR A 1087 19.70 -18.88 0.80
CA THR A 1087 19.24 -17.75 1.61
C THR A 1087 18.68 -16.70 0.65
N TRP A 1088 17.45 -16.26 0.89
CA TRP A 1088 16.69 -15.39 0.00
C TRP A 1088 16.24 -14.13 0.74
N PHE A 1089 16.22 -12.99 0.04
CA PHE A 1089 15.78 -11.72 0.60
C PHE A 1089 14.26 -11.69 0.82
N LEU A 1090 13.83 -10.99 1.88
CA LEU A 1090 12.44 -10.70 2.20
C LEU A 1090 12.36 -9.25 2.66
N HIS A 1091 11.82 -8.35 1.84
CA HIS A 1091 11.85 -6.90 2.09
C HIS A 1091 10.55 -6.22 1.70
N CYS A 1092 10.34 -5.00 2.20
CA CYS A 1092 9.33 -4.09 1.64
C CYS A 1092 9.83 -3.52 0.31
N HIS A 1093 9.05 -3.60 -0.76
CA HIS A 1093 9.36 -3.03 -2.08
C HIS A 1093 8.83 -1.60 -2.20
N VAL A 1094 9.08 -0.78 -1.17
CA VAL A 1094 8.84 0.67 -1.12
C VAL A 1094 10.18 1.30 -0.74
N ASP A 1095 10.63 2.27 -1.53
CA ASP A 1095 12.03 2.73 -1.52
C ASP A 1095 12.55 3.13 -0.13
N ASP A 1096 11.90 4.08 0.55
CA ASP A 1096 12.37 4.55 1.86
C ASP A 1096 12.22 3.49 2.95
N HIS A 1097 11.24 2.60 2.87
CA HIS A 1097 11.12 1.47 3.81
C HIS A 1097 12.30 0.51 3.67
N MET A 1098 12.70 0.17 2.44
CA MET A 1098 13.86 -0.68 2.19
C MET A 1098 15.15 0.00 2.68
N ARG A 1099 15.36 1.27 2.30
CA ARG A 1099 16.52 2.09 2.65
C ARG A 1099 16.68 2.30 4.16
N ALA A 1100 15.58 2.52 4.88
CA ALA A 1100 15.56 2.63 6.34
C ALA A 1100 15.67 1.28 7.07
N GLY A 1101 15.71 0.16 6.34
CA GLY A 1101 16.10 -1.16 6.85
C GLY A 1101 14.99 -2.19 6.99
N MET A 1102 13.84 -2.02 6.34
CA MET A 1102 12.70 -2.96 6.41
C MET A 1102 12.92 -4.23 5.55
N ALA A 1103 13.94 -4.99 5.93
CA ALA A 1103 14.37 -6.20 5.25
C ALA A 1103 14.87 -7.29 6.22
N ALA A 1104 14.66 -8.53 5.81
CA ALA A 1104 15.08 -9.77 6.46
C ALA A 1104 15.60 -10.77 5.41
N THR A 1105 16.04 -11.96 5.84
CA THR A 1105 16.24 -13.10 4.94
C THR A 1105 15.43 -14.30 5.42
N TYR A 1106 15.14 -15.22 4.50
CA TYR A 1106 14.66 -16.56 4.82
C TYR A 1106 15.55 -17.62 4.18
N THR A 1107 15.72 -18.77 4.84
CA THR A 1107 16.63 -19.84 4.40
C THR A 1107 15.88 -21.14 4.14
N VAL A 1108 16.20 -21.79 3.01
CA VAL A 1108 15.74 -23.14 2.67
C VAL A 1108 16.93 -24.11 2.74
N GLU A 1109 16.99 -24.92 3.80
CA GLU A 1109 18.03 -25.93 4.05
C GLU A 1109 17.95 -27.08 3.02
N ARG A 1110 19.09 -27.53 2.49
CA ARG A 1110 19.25 -28.36 1.27
C ARG A 1110 18.73 -29.81 1.33
#